data_AF-A0A6L8T3V0-F1
#
_entry.id   AF-A0A6L8T3V0-F1
#
_cell.length_a   1.000
_cell.length_b   1.000
_cell.length_c   1.000
_cell.angle_alpha   90.00
_cell.angle_beta   90.00
_cell.angle_gamma   90.00
#
_symmetry.space_group_name_H-M   'P 1'
#
loop_
_entity.id
_entity.type
_entity.pdbx_description
1 polymer ?
#
loop_
_entity_poly.entity_id
_entity_poly.type
_entity_poly.pdbx_seq_one_letter_code
_entity_poly.pdbx_strand_id
1 'polypeptide(L)'
;MTKKDDMMPVYLVLGGVMFILVLLLAGNLAFYQMYGLDGIQRAFDDMMRFRFHIGFDSVYLKYYGAGASLYVIAALLIYGDNQKFRHDAAGIEGGSAKWTSSYSDYNRKHADPIGKKTCNGPMNMIHSEHVRLSLEDKKTRLNNNVLIVGGAGTGKSRFVMKPNLLQENCSFVITDPSGELLGSLGKEMKNQGYDVRVFNLVNMGFSNCYNPFCYIRDDAGVGILVDTLITNTTPPEKSGGEPFWENSEKALLNACIFYLKGFAAEEDQNFPMVLKMIQMAQMDENPGAKGPSSVDDTNLGKLFTGKAYLENGELKEYTNEKESELKAKEIKKSQAWKNYQTFSLGGVKTLKSILISAAVRLNPFNIPQIANLTRRDNIELETIGDKKTILFVIIPQAYSTYNFIVSMMYSQLFDALYYKAEHTKPTPDNPDVEFLRLKYHVRFMMDEFANIGKIPEFPTKISTMRKYNISCTVVLQSLAQIKAMYKDDYETIIGNCDTNILLGTQEQTTADYYSKQLGCATIRKRGESVSTGKKGSGGMNFGPQKRELMTMDEIRTMPPEYCLVFVKNVNPFYDKKYPLEKHPRYKYTGDVDSKNMFDITKEKDENGKIIFLNSVSDTYADMSVAPPDEGKETLKAISMPKNIEDTELGNKEEPDDPKVKLAHITDLDSRQEGRQYKIAQFNEVNKKLNIEVATQKKSGKKEPSICIYVPQVDFNDIPMFTRMAFKKYNAPVLIFTNDLTVSLYTSLIGYYIDKNGILKNVLSSSVKGKEAYLYSEDEEFSIYCIKDVGLESYESILQSLRMKDNGAGAAAELEDFLNELGM
;
A
#
# COMPACT_ATOMS: atom_id res chain seq x y z
N MET A 1 -35.76 -12.08 -17.08
CA MET A 1 -36.98 -12.31 -17.86
C MET A 1 -36.55 -12.73 -19.25
N THR A 2 -36.70 -14.01 -19.53
CA THR A 2 -36.30 -14.64 -20.79
C THR A 2 -37.32 -14.26 -21.86
N LYS A 3 -36.85 -13.91 -23.07
CA LYS A 3 -37.59 -13.52 -24.29
C LYS A 3 -38.70 -14.50 -24.76
N LYS A 4 -39.10 -15.50 -23.98
CA LYS A 4 -40.11 -16.50 -24.36
C LYS A 4 -41.53 -15.98 -24.23
N ASP A 5 -41.78 -14.99 -23.36
CA ASP A 5 -43.10 -14.38 -23.20
C ASP A 5 -43.54 -13.61 -24.47
N ASP A 6 -42.59 -13.08 -25.26
CA ASP A 6 -42.86 -12.41 -26.54
C ASP A 6 -43.24 -13.38 -27.68
N MET A 7 -42.94 -14.68 -27.55
CA MET A 7 -43.18 -15.67 -28.62
C MET A 7 -44.45 -16.50 -28.42
N MET A 8 -45.09 -16.42 -27.25
CA MET A 8 -46.34 -17.14 -26.95
C MET A 8 -47.48 -16.84 -27.95
N PRO A 9 -47.69 -15.59 -28.42
CA PRO A 9 -48.72 -15.29 -29.40
C PRO A 9 -48.49 -16.00 -30.74
N VAL A 10 -47.23 -16.15 -31.16
CA VAL A 10 -46.86 -16.77 -32.44
C VAL A 10 -47.16 -18.27 -32.43
N TYR A 11 -46.86 -18.96 -31.33
CA TYR A 11 -47.17 -20.39 -31.19
C TYR A 11 -48.67 -20.68 -31.14
N LEU A 12 -49.46 -19.80 -30.51
CA LEU A 12 -50.92 -19.92 -30.50
C LEU A 12 -51.52 -19.76 -31.90
N VAL A 13 -51.03 -18.78 -32.67
CA VAL A 13 -51.47 -18.57 -34.06
C VAL A 13 -51.11 -19.77 -34.94
N LEU A 14 -49.85 -20.25 -34.87
CA LEU A 14 -49.41 -21.42 -35.66
C LEU A 14 -50.18 -22.69 -35.29
N GLY A 15 -50.43 -22.92 -33.99
CA GLY A 15 -51.25 -24.04 -33.53
C GLY A 15 -52.68 -23.96 -34.05
N GLY A 16 -53.30 -22.78 -34.02
CA GLY A 16 -54.64 -22.56 -34.57
C GLY A 16 -54.72 -22.85 -36.07
N VAL A 17 -53.73 -22.41 -36.85
CA VAL A 17 -53.66 -22.69 -38.29
C VAL A 17 -53.51 -24.19 -38.56
N MET A 18 -52.64 -24.88 -37.83
CA MET A 18 -52.46 -26.33 -37.97
C MET A 18 -53.73 -27.11 -37.60
N PHE A 19 -54.47 -26.68 -36.58
CA PHE A 19 -55.74 -27.29 -36.22
C PHE A 19 -56.78 -27.17 -37.33
N ILE A 20 -56.89 -25.99 -37.96
CA ILE A 20 -57.79 -25.76 -39.09
C ILE A 20 -57.41 -26.67 -40.27
N LEU A 21 -56.12 -26.81 -40.58
CA LEU A 21 -55.66 -27.70 -41.65
C LEU A 21 -56.01 -29.17 -41.40
N VAL A 22 -55.91 -29.64 -40.15
CA VAL A 22 -56.32 -31.00 -39.76
C VAL A 22 -57.83 -31.19 -39.96
N LEU A 23 -58.66 -30.19 -39.61
CA LEU A 23 -60.10 -30.25 -39.86
C LEU A 23 -60.42 -30.25 -41.36
N LEU A 24 -59.74 -29.42 -42.16
CA LEU A 24 -59.93 -29.38 -43.61
C LEU A 24 -59.56 -30.73 -44.26
N LEU A 25 -58.46 -31.35 -43.83
CA LEU A 25 -58.07 -32.70 -44.27
C LEU A 25 -59.11 -33.75 -43.86
N ALA A 26 -59.63 -33.66 -42.63
CA ALA A 26 -60.68 -34.56 -42.15
C ALA A 26 -61.97 -34.43 -42.97
N GLY A 27 -62.32 -33.22 -43.43
CA GLY A 27 -63.45 -32.98 -44.33
C GLY A 27 -63.27 -33.63 -45.70
N ASN A 28 -62.07 -33.51 -46.28
CA ASN A 28 -61.73 -34.17 -47.54
C ASN A 28 -61.74 -35.71 -47.41
N LEU A 29 -61.26 -36.24 -46.29
CA LEU A 29 -61.31 -37.68 -46.00
C LEU A 29 -62.76 -38.19 -45.85
N ALA A 30 -63.63 -37.40 -45.22
CA ALA A 30 -65.05 -37.72 -45.12
C ALA A 30 -65.74 -37.78 -46.49
N PHE A 31 -65.42 -36.84 -47.39
CA PHE A 31 -65.96 -36.82 -48.76
C PHE A 31 -65.53 -38.05 -49.57
N TYR A 32 -64.27 -38.48 -49.44
CA TYR A 32 -63.72 -39.61 -50.18
C TYR A 32 -63.82 -40.97 -49.48
N GLN A 33 -64.58 -41.08 -48.39
CA GLN A 33 -64.67 -42.32 -47.57
C GLN A 33 -65.04 -43.58 -48.37
N MET A 34 -65.84 -43.45 -49.43
CA MET A 34 -66.33 -44.58 -50.24
C MET A 34 -65.24 -45.19 -51.13
N TYR A 35 -64.12 -44.51 -51.31
CA TYR A 35 -63.01 -44.93 -52.17
C TYR A 35 -61.91 -45.69 -51.41
N GLY A 36 -62.11 -46.02 -50.13
CA GLY A 36 -61.13 -46.77 -49.34
C GLY A 36 -59.75 -46.12 -49.30
N LEU A 37 -58.68 -46.90 -49.51
CA LEU A 37 -57.29 -46.40 -49.46
C LEU A 37 -56.99 -45.38 -50.57
N ASP A 38 -57.58 -45.54 -51.75
CA ASP A 38 -57.43 -44.58 -52.86
C ASP A 38 -58.05 -43.21 -52.52
N GLY A 39 -59.05 -43.21 -51.63
CA GLY A 39 -59.68 -41.99 -51.12
C GLY A 39 -58.75 -41.10 -50.29
N ILE A 40 -57.74 -41.69 -49.63
CA ILE A 40 -56.77 -40.96 -48.82
C ILE A 40 -55.88 -40.11 -49.73
N GLN A 41 -55.33 -40.71 -50.79
CA GLN A 41 -54.47 -39.99 -51.73
C GLN A 41 -55.22 -38.85 -52.41
N ARG A 42 -56.48 -39.07 -52.80
CA ARG A 42 -57.36 -38.02 -53.36
C ARG A 42 -57.65 -36.90 -52.38
N ALA A 43 -57.88 -37.21 -51.10
CA ALA A 43 -58.11 -36.21 -50.06
C ALA A 43 -56.89 -35.30 -49.84
N PHE A 44 -55.68 -35.86 -49.90
CA PHE A 44 -54.43 -35.10 -49.84
C PHE A 44 -54.18 -34.28 -51.11
N ASP A 45 -54.42 -34.85 -52.30
CA ASP A 45 -54.27 -34.16 -53.58
C ASP A 45 -55.19 -32.93 -53.66
N ASP A 46 -56.44 -33.06 -53.21
CA ASP A 46 -57.38 -31.94 -53.15
C ASP A 46 -56.99 -30.91 -52.09
N MET A 47 -56.48 -31.34 -50.93
CA MET A 47 -55.93 -30.40 -49.93
C MET A 47 -54.77 -29.59 -50.50
N MET A 48 -53.85 -30.22 -51.25
CA MET A 48 -52.71 -29.56 -51.91
C MET A 48 -53.14 -28.63 -53.05
N ARG A 49 -54.30 -28.88 -53.65
CA ARG A 49 -54.93 -28.02 -54.67
C ARG A 49 -55.89 -26.99 -54.08
N PHE A 50 -55.92 -26.82 -52.75
CA PHE A 50 -56.83 -25.92 -52.03
C PHE A 50 -58.32 -26.17 -52.30
N ARG A 51 -58.68 -27.43 -52.52
CA ARG A 51 -60.07 -27.90 -52.64
C ARG A 51 -60.50 -28.55 -51.35
N PHE A 52 -61.53 -27.98 -50.73
CA PHE A 52 -62.00 -28.38 -49.40
C PHE A 52 -63.46 -28.79 -49.45
N HIS A 53 -63.75 -29.99 -48.95
CA HIS A 53 -65.10 -30.52 -48.81
C HIS A 53 -65.56 -30.36 -47.36
N ILE A 54 -66.61 -29.58 -47.16
CA ILE A 54 -67.15 -29.24 -45.84
C ILE A 54 -68.61 -29.69 -45.79
N GLY A 55 -68.94 -30.55 -44.83
CA GLY A 55 -70.28 -31.08 -44.61
C GLY A 55 -70.59 -31.21 -43.13
N PHE A 56 -71.88 -31.32 -42.77
CA PHE A 56 -72.33 -31.37 -41.37
C PHE A 56 -73.19 -32.60 -41.06
N ASP A 57 -73.17 -33.60 -41.92
CA ASP A 57 -73.84 -34.87 -41.65
C ASP A 57 -73.05 -35.75 -40.66
N SER A 58 -73.65 -36.88 -40.26
CA SER A 58 -73.06 -37.80 -39.29
C SER A 58 -71.69 -38.35 -39.71
N VAL A 59 -71.40 -38.44 -41.01
CA VAL A 59 -70.10 -38.89 -41.50
C VAL A 59 -69.06 -37.80 -41.22
N TYR A 60 -69.26 -36.58 -41.72
CA TYR A 60 -68.28 -35.50 -41.56
C TYR A 60 -67.97 -35.24 -40.08
N LEU A 61 -69.00 -35.24 -39.23
CA LEU A 61 -68.83 -35.06 -37.78
C LEU A 61 -67.94 -36.13 -37.13
N LYS A 62 -68.02 -37.40 -37.58
CA LYS A 62 -67.12 -38.47 -37.10
C LYS A 62 -65.66 -38.21 -37.48
N TYR A 63 -65.41 -37.81 -38.73
CA TYR A 63 -64.05 -37.52 -39.20
C TYR A 63 -63.47 -36.25 -38.55
N TYR A 64 -64.25 -35.18 -38.40
CA TYR A 64 -63.82 -33.99 -37.65
C TYR A 64 -63.52 -34.32 -36.19
N GLY A 65 -64.37 -35.11 -35.53
CA GLY A 65 -64.14 -35.57 -34.16
C GLY A 65 -62.87 -36.41 -34.02
N ALA A 66 -62.61 -37.32 -34.97
CA ALA A 66 -61.39 -38.11 -35.01
C ALA A 66 -60.13 -37.24 -35.27
N GLY A 67 -60.19 -36.33 -36.24
CA GLY A 67 -59.10 -35.41 -36.55
C GLY A 67 -58.77 -34.46 -35.38
N ALA A 68 -59.80 -33.90 -34.74
CA ALA A 68 -59.62 -33.06 -33.56
C ALA A 68 -59.01 -33.83 -32.37
N SER A 69 -59.47 -35.07 -32.14
CA SER A 69 -58.93 -35.93 -31.08
C SER A 69 -57.47 -36.28 -31.32
N LEU A 70 -57.10 -36.64 -32.56
CA LEU A 70 -55.71 -36.91 -32.95
C LEU A 70 -54.82 -35.67 -32.79
N TYR A 71 -55.32 -34.49 -33.17
CA TYR A 71 -54.59 -33.24 -32.97
C TYR A 71 -54.35 -32.96 -31.48
N VAL A 72 -55.37 -33.12 -30.63
CA VAL A 72 -55.24 -32.92 -29.18
C VAL A 72 -54.25 -33.92 -28.58
N ILE A 73 -54.31 -35.20 -28.97
CA ILE A 73 -53.36 -36.22 -28.51
C ILE A 73 -51.94 -35.86 -28.95
N ALA A 74 -51.73 -35.49 -30.23
CA ALA A 74 -50.42 -35.08 -30.72
C ALA A 74 -49.90 -33.82 -30.01
N ALA A 75 -50.76 -32.83 -29.77
CA ALA A 75 -50.41 -31.62 -29.03
C ALA A 75 -50.04 -31.93 -27.57
N LEU A 76 -50.76 -32.85 -26.91
CA LEU A 76 -50.45 -33.32 -25.56
C LEU A 76 -49.16 -34.13 -25.50
N LEU A 77 -48.87 -34.95 -26.52
CA LEU A 77 -47.60 -35.68 -26.62
C LEU A 77 -46.43 -34.71 -26.83
N ILE A 78 -46.56 -33.73 -27.74
CA ILE A 78 -45.56 -32.67 -27.97
C ILE A 78 -45.38 -31.82 -26.71
N TYR A 79 -46.46 -31.49 -26.01
CA TYR A 79 -46.42 -30.75 -24.76
C TYR A 79 -45.75 -31.56 -23.65
N GLY A 80 -46.09 -32.84 -23.52
CA GLY A 80 -45.49 -33.77 -22.57
C GLY A 80 -44.01 -34.01 -22.83
N ASP A 81 -43.61 -34.14 -24.09
CA ASP A 81 -42.22 -34.27 -24.51
C ASP A 81 -41.43 -32.99 -24.21
N ASN A 82 -41.97 -31.82 -24.55
CA ASN A 82 -41.39 -30.54 -24.17
C ASN A 82 -41.27 -30.36 -22.65
N GLN A 83 -42.24 -30.83 -21.87
CA GLN A 83 -42.19 -30.82 -20.40
C GLN A 83 -41.12 -31.78 -19.87
N LYS A 84 -40.96 -32.96 -20.48
CA LYS A 84 -39.94 -33.97 -20.10
C LYS A 84 -38.51 -33.49 -20.36
N PHE A 85 -38.32 -32.60 -21.34
CA PHE A 85 -37.04 -31.94 -21.64
C PHE A 85 -36.88 -30.54 -21.00
N ARG A 86 -37.84 -30.08 -20.18
CA ARG A 86 -37.63 -28.92 -19.30
C ARG A 86 -36.75 -29.34 -18.14
N HIS A 87 -35.44 -29.20 -18.31
CA HIS A 87 -34.52 -29.24 -17.17
C HIS A 87 -34.60 -27.90 -16.42
N ASP A 88 -34.57 -27.94 -15.08
CA ASP A 88 -34.61 -26.75 -14.22
C ASP A 88 -33.49 -25.74 -14.51
N ALA A 89 -32.42 -26.19 -15.19
CA ALA A 89 -31.26 -25.40 -15.60
C ALA A 89 -31.32 -24.89 -17.06
N ALA A 90 -32.47 -24.96 -17.74
CA ALA A 90 -32.57 -24.57 -19.15
C ALA A 90 -32.14 -23.10 -19.39
N GLY A 91 -31.08 -22.89 -20.18
CA GLY A 91 -30.46 -21.59 -20.45
C GLY A 91 -29.43 -21.12 -19.43
N ILE A 92 -29.15 -21.91 -18.38
CA ILE A 92 -28.09 -21.69 -17.38
C ILE A 92 -27.22 -22.93 -17.19
N GLU A 93 -27.21 -23.85 -18.16
CA GLU A 93 -26.51 -25.15 -18.08
C GLU A 93 -24.99 -25.00 -17.89
N GLY A 94 -24.40 -23.95 -18.46
CA GLY A 94 -23.00 -23.58 -18.30
C GLY A 94 -22.74 -22.61 -17.14
N GLY A 95 -23.79 -22.16 -16.44
CA GLY A 95 -23.75 -21.20 -15.34
C GLY A 95 -24.69 -20.00 -15.55
N SER A 96 -25.03 -19.35 -14.43
CA SER A 96 -26.03 -18.27 -14.34
C SER A 96 -25.43 -16.87 -14.18
N ALA A 97 -24.10 -16.74 -14.23
CA ALA A 97 -23.41 -15.46 -14.07
C ALA A 97 -23.80 -14.48 -15.18
N LYS A 98 -23.97 -13.21 -14.80
CA LYS A 98 -24.33 -12.12 -15.71
C LYS A 98 -23.93 -10.78 -15.10
N TRP A 99 -23.75 -9.76 -15.94
CA TRP A 99 -23.57 -8.39 -15.50
C TRP A 99 -24.87 -7.79 -14.96
N THR A 100 -24.77 -6.81 -14.06
CA THR A 100 -25.92 -5.98 -13.71
C THR A 100 -26.37 -5.15 -14.91
N SER A 101 -27.65 -5.27 -15.26
CA SER A 101 -28.23 -4.62 -16.45
C SER A 101 -28.76 -3.20 -16.19
N SER A 102 -29.07 -2.84 -14.94
CA SER A 102 -29.70 -1.56 -14.59
C SER A 102 -29.01 -0.90 -13.40
N TYR A 103 -28.14 0.06 -13.71
CA TYR A 103 -27.44 0.89 -12.74
C TYR A 103 -28.40 1.80 -11.97
N SER A 104 -29.43 2.32 -12.65
CA SER A 104 -30.45 3.18 -12.04
C SER A 104 -31.27 2.46 -10.98
N ASP A 105 -31.65 1.20 -11.21
CA ASP A 105 -32.41 0.42 -10.23
C ASP A 105 -31.57 0.04 -9.02
N TYR A 106 -30.28 -0.21 -9.22
CA TYR A 106 -29.33 -0.39 -8.13
C TYR A 106 -29.21 0.90 -7.29
N ASN A 107 -28.90 2.04 -7.91
CA ASN A 107 -28.74 3.30 -7.19
C ASN A 107 -30.03 3.75 -6.51
N ARG A 108 -31.21 3.50 -7.09
CA ARG A 108 -32.50 3.80 -6.43
C ARG A 108 -32.66 3.08 -5.09
N LYS A 109 -32.09 1.88 -4.95
CA LYS A 109 -32.18 1.06 -3.74
C LYS A 109 -31.04 1.33 -2.75
N HIS A 110 -29.85 1.61 -3.26
CA HIS A 110 -28.62 1.60 -2.46
C HIS A 110 -27.96 2.98 -2.29
N ALA A 111 -28.35 3.99 -3.06
CA ALA A 111 -27.79 5.33 -3.00
C ALA A 111 -28.83 6.38 -2.56
N ASP A 112 -28.33 7.51 -2.07
CA ASP A 112 -29.12 8.70 -1.84
C ASP A 112 -29.24 9.58 -3.10
N PRO A 113 -30.33 10.36 -3.25
CA PRO A 113 -30.46 11.29 -4.35
C PRO A 113 -29.29 12.27 -4.42
N ILE A 114 -28.72 12.43 -5.62
CA ILE A 114 -27.61 13.35 -5.86
C ILE A 114 -28.06 14.78 -5.52
N GLY A 115 -27.29 15.48 -4.70
CA GLY A 115 -27.58 16.86 -4.27
C GLY A 115 -28.37 16.99 -2.96
N LYS A 116 -28.88 15.90 -2.39
CA LYS A 116 -29.44 15.91 -1.03
C LYS A 116 -28.28 16.03 -0.02
N LYS A 117 -28.00 17.25 0.46
CA LYS A 117 -27.05 17.46 1.55
C LYS A 117 -27.72 17.08 2.88
N THR A 118 -27.07 16.22 3.65
CA THR A 118 -27.34 16.10 5.10
C THR A 118 -26.41 17.04 5.86
N CYS A 119 -26.55 17.14 7.19
CA CYS A 119 -25.59 17.83 8.06
C CYS A 119 -24.14 17.37 7.85
N ASN A 120 -23.96 16.15 7.33
CA ASN A 120 -22.66 15.57 7.05
C ASN A 120 -22.21 15.73 5.59
N GLY A 121 -23.02 16.23 4.66
CA GLY A 121 -22.65 16.34 3.24
C GLY A 121 -23.32 15.28 2.37
N PRO A 122 -22.85 15.01 1.13
CA PRO A 122 -23.39 13.94 0.31
C PRO A 122 -23.10 12.54 0.89
N MET A 123 -24.14 11.83 1.32
CA MET A 123 -24.01 10.54 2.03
C MET A 123 -23.53 9.36 1.17
N ASN A 124 -23.25 9.57 -0.13
CA ASN A 124 -22.89 8.49 -1.04
C ASN A 124 -21.38 8.27 -1.09
N MET A 125 -20.96 7.02 -0.98
CA MET A 125 -19.66 6.53 -1.44
C MET A 125 -19.67 6.39 -2.97
N ILE A 126 -18.53 6.69 -3.58
CA ILE A 126 -18.30 6.54 -5.02
C ILE A 126 -17.52 5.26 -5.26
N HIS A 127 -18.11 4.28 -5.96
CA HIS A 127 -17.44 3.02 -6.30
C HIS A 127 -16.95 2.97 -7.75
N SER A 128 -17.71 3.57 -8.67
CA SER A 128 -17.36 3.73 -10.08
C SER A 128 -18.08 4.96 -10.66
N GLU A 129 -18.02 5.18 -11.96
CA GLU A 129 -18.72 6.29 -12.62
C GLU A 129 -20.22 6.26 -12.33
N HIS A 130 -20.86 5.10 -12.37
CA HIS A 130 -22.32 4.95 -12.21
C HIS A 130 -22.75 4.20 -10.95
N VAL A 131 -21.84 3.56 -10.19
CA VAL A 131 -22.20 2.82 -8.96
C VAL A 131 -21.95 3.69 -7.73
N ARG A 132 -22.97 3.85 -6.88
CA ARG A 132 -22.90 4.57 -5.60
C ARG A 132 -23.51 3.73 -4.47
N LEU A 133 -23.01 3.91 -3.25
CA LEU A 133 -23.56 3.27 -2.07
C LEU A 133 -23.70 4.30 -0.94
N SER A 134 -24.88 4.43 -0.35
CA SER A 134 -25.11 5.30 0.79
C SER A 134 -24.36 4.80 2.03
N LEU A 135 -23.82 5.73 2.83
CA LEU A 135 -23.26 5.46 4.14
C LEU A 135 -24.33 5.08 5.19
N GLU A 136 -25.62 5.27 4.90
CA GLU A 136 -26.72 4.82 5.76
C GLU A 136 -26.87 3.29 5.70
N ASP A 137 -25.99 2.61 6.45
CA ASP A 137 -25.88 1.15 6.51
C ASP A 137 -27.20 0.44 6.87
N LYS A 138 -28.05 1.05 7.70
CA LYS A 138 -29.39 0.52 8.03
C LYS A 138 -30.33 0.50 6.84
N LYS A 139 -30.26 1.53 6.00
CA LYS A 139 -31.08 1.66 4.78
C LYS A 139 -30.61 0.67 3.72
N THR A 140 -29.30 0.60 3.48
CA THR A 140 -28.72 -0.27 2.45
C THR A 140 -28.70 -1.73 2.87
N ARG A 141 -28.73 -2.02 4.18
CA ARG A 141 -28.52 -3.33 4.82
C ARG A 141 -27.13 -3.93 4.56
N LEU A 142 -26.24 -3.18 3.92
CA LEU A 142 -24.85 -3.54 3.67
C LEU A 142 -23.95 -2.90 4.73
N ASN A 143 -22.79 -3.50 4.97
CA ASN A 143 -21.71 -2.79 5.65
C ASN A 143 -21.04 -1.80 4.67
N ASN A 144 -20.35 -0.82 5.22
CA ASN A 144 -19.65 0.20 4.44
C ASN A 144 -18.18 -0.18 4.19
N ASN A 145 -17.79 -1.43 4.45
CA ASN A 145 -16.43 -1.88 4.23
C ASN A 145 -16.20 -2.13 2.73
N VAL A 146 -15.08 -1.64 2.22
CA VAL A 146 -14.72 -1.70 0.81
C VAL A 146 -13.33 -2.29 0.66
N LEU A 147 -13.17 -3.30 -0.18
CA LEU A 147 -11.87 -3.75 -0.65
C LEU A 147 -11.61 -3.16 -2.03
N ILE A 148 -10.44 -2.56 -2.23
CA ILE A 148 -9.98 -2.07 -3.52
C ILE A 148 -8.68 -2.79 -3.86
N VAL A 149 -8.66 -3.47 -5.01
CA VAL A 149 -7.46 -4.13 -5.53
C VAL A 149 -7.09 -3.48 -6.85
N GLY A 150 -5.83 -3.07 -6.97
CA GLY A 150 -5.31 -2.53 -8.23
C GLY A 150 -3.81 -2.36 -8.21
N GLY A 151 -3.12 -2.84 -9.27
CA GLY A 151 -1.67 -2.69 -9.40
C GLY A 151 -1.19 -1.22 -9.37
N ALA A 152 0.12 -1.01 -9.33
CA ALA A 152 0.71 0.32 -9.50
C ALA A 152 0.22 0.97 -10.82
N GLY A 153 -0.03 2.29 -10.80
CA GLY A 153 -0.49 3.02 -11.98
C GLY A 153 -1.97 2.84 -12.36
N THR A 154 -2.74 1.98 -11.68
CA THR A 154 -4.18 1.78 -11.96
C THR A 154 -5.08 2.94 -11.52
N GLY A 155 -4.52 3.92 -10.82
CA GLY A 155 -5.20 5.16 -10.40
C GLY A 155 -6.05 5.01 -9.13
N LYS A 156 -5.67 4.13 -8.18
CA LYS A 156 -6.34 3.96 -6.87
C LYS A 156 -6.67 5.28 -6.19
N SER A 157 -5.66 6.13 -6.02
CA SER A 157 -5.80 7.41 -5.32
C SER A 157 -6.62 8.42 -6.14
N ARG A 158 -6.42 8.47 -7.46
CA ARG A 158 -7.14 9.39 -8.38
C ARG A 158 -8.63 9.07 -8.54
N PHE A 159 -8.97 7.80 -8.79
CA PHE A 159 -10.32 7.40 -9.20
C PHE A 159 -11.21 6.94 -8.05
N VAL A 160 -10.63 6.61 -6.88
CA VAL A 160 -11.41 6.15 -5.73
C VAL A 160 -11.14 6.95 -4.47
N MET A 161 -9.89 7.13 -4.06
CA MET A 161 -9.58 7.82 -2.79
C MET A 161 -9.99 9.30 -2.82
N LYS A 162 -9.41 10.10 -3.72
CA LYS A 162 -9.71 11.54 -3.83
C LYS A 162 -11.21 11.82 -4.03
N PRO A 163 -11.94 11.13 -4.92
CA PRO A 163 -13.39 11.33 -5.08
C PRO A 163 -14.19 11.02 -3.82
N ASN A 164 -13.85 9.99 -3.06
CA ASN A 164 -14.56 9.66 -1.82
C ASN A 164 -14.22 10.63 -0.68
N LEU A 165 -12.97 11.08 -0.59
CA LEU A 165 -12.57 12.10 0.38
C LEU A 165 -13.32 13.42 0.14
N LEU A 166 -13.43 13.86 -1.11
CA LEU A 166 -14.18 15.06 -1.49
C LEU A 166 -15.71 14.95 -1.29
N GLN A 167 -16.24 13.77 -0.93
CA GLN A 167 -17.63 13.66 -0.46
C GLN A 167 -17.81 14.31 0.92
N GLU A 168 -16.76 14.42 1.74
CA GLU A 168 -16.78 15.11 3.04
C GLU A 168 -17.87 14.61 4.00
N ASN A 169 -18.26 13.35 3.85
CA ASN A 169 -19.46 12.77 4.45
C ASN A 169 -19.25 12.07 5.78
N CYS A 170 -18.00 11.96 6.21
CA CYS A 170 -17.59 11.31 7.45
C CYS A 170 -16.24 11.86 7.93
N SER A 171 -15.83 11.46 9.13
CA SER A 171 -14.44 11.64 9.59
C SER A 171 -13.55 10.59 8.95
N PHE A 172 -12.32 10.95 8.62
CA PHE A 172 -11.41 10.12 7.85
C PHE A 172 -10.12 9.84 8.61
N VAL A 173 -9.62 8.61 8.48
CA VAL A 173 -8.27 8.21 8.92
C VAL A 173 -7.58 7.62 7.70
N ILE A 174 -6.53 8.28 7.22
CA ILE A 174 -5.94 8.01 5.90
C ILE A 174 -4.51 7.55 6.08
N THR A 175 -4.13 6.40 5.52
CA THR A 175 -2.72 6.17 5.21
C THR A 175 -2.40 6.82 3.88
N ASP A 176 -1.40 7.69 3.86
CA ASP A 176 -1.01 8.50 2.72
C ASP A 176 0.47 8.27 2.40
N PRO A 177 0.79 7.21 1.64
CA PRO A 177 2.15 6.98 1.18
C PRO A 177 2.58 8.18 0.33
N SER A 178 3.68 8.86 0.70
CA SER A 178 4.22 10.11 0.11
C SER A 178 3.57 11.46 0.51
N GLY A 179 2.41 11.48 1.15
CA GLY A 179 1.76 12.74 1.55
C GLY A 179 1.01 13.46 0.40
N GLU A 180 0.77 12.79 -0.73
CA GLU A 180 0.10 13.36 -1.89
C GLU A 180 -1.35 13.75 -1.58
N LEU A 181 -2.07 12.93 -0.80
CA LEU A 181 -3.46 13.21 -0.45
C LEU A 181 -3.56 14.41 0.48
N LEU A 182 -2.65 14.53 1.46
CA LEU A 182 -2.54 15.71 2.31
C LEU A 182 -2.28 16.96 1.45
N GLY A 183 -1.26 16.92 0.60
CA GLY A 183 -0.88 18.04 -0.25
C GLY A 183 -2.04 18.50 -1.14
N SER A 184 -2.72 17.57 -1.80
CA SER A 184 -3.82 17.89 -2.72
C SER A 184 -5.12 18.32 -2.01
N LEU A 185 -5.49 17.69 -0.90
CA LEU A 185 -6.83 17.82 -0.31
C LEU A 185 -6.86 18.53 1.04
N GLY A 186 -5.74 18.64 1.76
CA GLY A 186 -5.70 19.13 3.13
C GLY A 186 -6.31 20.53 3.29
N LYS A 187 -6.04 21.42 2.33
CA LYS A 187 -6.57 22.79 2.35
C LYS A 187 -8.08 22.83 2.14
N GLU A 188 -8.60 22.08 1.17
CA GLU A 188 -10.04 21.99 0.93
C GLU A 188 -10.75 21.40 2.15
N MET A 189 -10.20 20.34 2.76
CA MET A 189 -10.77 19.74 3.96
C MET A 189 -10.85 20.76 5.11
N LYS A 190 -9.78 21.51 5.34
CA LYS A 190 -9.75 22.59 6.34
C LYS A 190 -10.80 23.66 6.04
N ASN A 191 -10.93 24.11 4.78
CA ASN A 191 -11.94 25.09 4.36
C ASN A 191 -13.38 24.60 4.59
N GLN A 192 -13.59 23.28 4.57
CA GLN A 192 -14.88 22.64 4.83
C GLN A 192 -15.12 22.35 6.32
N GLY A 193 -14.25 22.86 7.20
CA GLY A 193 -14.40 22.78 8.65
C GLY A 193 -13.91 21.45 9.25
N TYR A 194 -13.10 20.68 8.54
CA TYR A 194 -12.43 19.53 9.15
C TYR A 194 -11.33 19.98 10.12
N ASP A 195 -11.26 19.30 11.25
CA ASP A 195 -10.07 19.27 12.09
C ASP A 195 -9.00 18.41 11.40
N VAL A 196 -8.00 19.06 10.80
CA VAL A 196 -6.92 18.39 10.05
C VAL A 196 -5.78 18.03 10.99
N ARG A 197 -5.52 16.74 11.14
CA ARG A 197 -4.44 16.17 11.94
C ARG A 197 -3.48 15.41 11.03
N VAL A 198 -2.20 15.44 11.33
CA VAL A 198 -1.16 14.79 10.53
C VAL A 198 -0.17 14.06 11.43
N PHE A 199 0.01 12.76 11.21
CA PHE A 199 1.11 11.98 11.76
C PHE A 199 2.12 11.68 10.64
N ASN A 200 3.33 12.23 10.72
CA ASN A 200 4.28 12.25 9.62
C ASN A 200 5.57 11.51 9.94
N LEU A 201 5.77 10.34 9.33
CA LEU A 201 7.01 9.56 9.45
C LEU A 201 8.05 9.86 8.38
N VAL A 202 7.75 10.77 7.44
CA VAL A 202 8.69 11.22 6.41
C VAL A 202 9.37 12.51 6.85
N ASN A 203 8.58 13.52 7.23
CA ASN A 203 9.06 14.77 7.80
C ASN A 203 8.58 14.90 9.26
N MET A 204 9.25 14.20 10.16
CA MET A 204 8.86 14.08 11.58
C MET A 204 8.93 15.39 12.38
N GLY A 205 9.66 16.39 11.87
CA GLY A 205 9.69 17.74 12.46
C GLY A 205 8.37 18.50 12.29
N PHE A 206 7.59 18.14 11.26
CA PHE A 206 6.27 18.70 10.97
C PHE A 206 5.20 17.60 11.08
N SER A 207 4.76 17.35 12.31
CA SER A 207 3.79 16.32 12.67
C SER A 207 3.06 16.67 13.97
N ASN A 208 1.82 16.21 14.11
CA ASN A 208 1.25 15.93 15.41
C ASN A 208 1.99 14.75 16.08
N CYS A 209 1.98 14.72 17.41
CA CYS A 209 2.60 13.70 18.23
C CYS A 209 1.56 12.72 18.76
N TYR A 210 1.95 11.45 18.85
CA TYR A 210 1.13 10.36 19.35
C TYR A 210 1.88 9.68 20.48
N ASN A 211 1.37 9.77 21.72
CA ASN A 211 1.95 9.05 22.85
C ASN A 211 1.10 7.80 23.17
N PRO A 212 1.65 6.58 22.98
CA PRO A 212 0.91 5.35 23.26
C PRO A 212 0.39 5.22 24.70
N PHE A 213 1.03 5.87 25.70
CA PHE A 213 0.60 5.80 27.10
C PHE A 213 -0.73 6.51 27.38
N CYS A 214 -1.13 7.47 26.54
CA CYS A 214 -2.40 8.18 26.67
C CYS A 214 -3.61 7.28 26.40
N TYR A 215 -3.41 6.19 25.66
CA TYR A 215 -4.50 5.28 25.22
C TYR A 215 -4.52 3.95 25.95
N ILE A 216 -3.67 3.76 26.97
CA ILE A 216 -3.71 2.61 27.87
C ILE A 216 -4.80 2.85 28.91
N ARG A 217 -5.88 2.07 28.83
CA ARG A 217 -7.05 2.20 29.72
C ARG A 217 -7.08 1.19 30.85
N ASP A 218 -6.63 -0.03 30.57
CA ASP A 218 -6.65 -1.15 31.48
C ASP A 218 -5.41 -2.04 31.31
N ASP A 219 -5.31 -3.07 32.14
CA ASP A 219 -4.17 -4.00 32.13
C ASP A 219 -4.06 -4.75 30.79
N ALA A 220 -5.19 -5.01 30.11
CA ALA A 220 -5.20 -5.66 28.81
C ALA A 220 -4.59 -4.76 27.72
N GLY A 221 -4.84 -3.45 27.78
CA GLY A 221 -4.28 -2.47 26.85
C GLY A 221 -2.74 -2.44 26.84
N VAL A 222 -2.09 -2.68 27.98
CA VAL A 222 -0.62 -2.82 28.04
C VAL A 222 -0.16 -4.05 27.26
N GLY A 223 -0.82 -5.19 27.48
CA GLY A 223 -0.51 -6.43 26.77
C GLY A 223 -0.66 -6.28 25.25
N ILE A 224 -1.78 -5.70 24.80
CA ILE A 224 -2.05 -5.44 23.37
C ILE A 224 -0.97 -4.52 22.77
N LEU A 225 -0.59 -3.44 23.46
CA LEU A 225 0.45 -2.53 22.99
C LEU A 225 1.80 -3.24 22.82
N VAL A 226 2.22 -4.01 23.82
CA VAL A 226 3.48 -4.76 23.78
C VAL A 226 3.43 -5.85 22.71
N ASP A 227 2.35 -6.62 22.61
CA ASP A 227 2.18 -7.64 21.57
C ASP A 227 2.23 -7.03 20.17
N THR A 228 1.62 -5.86 19.98
CA THR A 228 1.64 -5.12 18.71
C THR A 228 3.06 -4.69 18.35
N LEU A 229 3.81 -4.14 19.30
CA LEU A 229 5.19 -3.72 19.12
C LEU A 229 6.09 -4.90 18.73
N ILE A 230 6.02 -6.01 19.48
CA ILE A 230 6.84 -7.19 19.23
C ILE A 230 6.50 -7.81 17.87
N THR A 231 5.21 -8.02 17.59
CA THR A 231 4.76 -8.61 16.33
C THR A 231 5.23 -7.81 15.11
N ASN A 232 5.25 -6.48 15.20
CA ASN A 232 5.61 -5.60 14.08
C ASN A 232 7.10 -5.23 14.02
N THR A 233 7.91 -5.70 14.97
CA THR A 233 9.38 -5.56 14.94
C THR A 233 10.10 -6.89 14.74
N THR A 234 9.39 -8.02 14.83
CA THR A 234 9.91 -9.35 14.50
C THR A 234 9.73 -9.64 13.00
N PRO A 235 10.81 -10.00 12.27
CA PRO A 235 10.72 -10.36 10.85
C PRO A 235 9.77 -11.57 10.61
N PRO A 236 9.00 -11.58 9.50
CA PRO A 236 8.06 -12.67 9.19
C PRO A 236 8.71 -14.06 9.12
N GLU A 237 9.95 -14.15 8.66
CA GLU A 237 10.73 -15.39 8.59
C GLU A 237 11.10 -15.97 9.96
N LYS A 238 11.10 -15.13 11.01
CA LYS A 238 11.35 -15.53 12.40
C LYS A 238 10.05 -15.75 13.20
N SER A 239 8.87 -15.58 12.59
CA SER A 239 7.58 -15.91 13.21
C SER A 239 7.46 -17.42 13.39
N GLY A 240 8.01 -17.90 14.52
CA GLY A 240 8.27 -19.31 14.82
C GLY A 240 9.52 -19.54 15.70
N GLY A 241 10.22 -18.47 16.12
CA GLY A 241 11.31 -18.55 17.10
C GLY A 241 10.88 -19.13 18.46
N GLU A 242 11.86 -19.46 19.30
CA GLU A 242 11.61 -20.03 20.63
C GLU A 242 10.70 -19.10 21.47
N PRO A 243 9.50 -19.55 21.88
CA PRO A 243 8.53 -18.73 22.62
C PRO A 243 9.09 -18.12 23.92
N PHE A 244 10.17 -18.70 24.44
CA PHE A 244 10.84 -18.23 25.64
C PHE A 244 11.31 -16.78 25.53
N TRP A 245 12.08 -16.42 24.50
CA TRP A 245 12.67 -15.08 24.38
C TRP A 245 11.60 -14.00 24.22
N GLU A 246 10.60 -14.24 23.37
CA GLU A 246 9.50 -13.30 23.17
C GLU A 246 8.69 -13.12 24.47
N ASN A 247 8.37 -14.20 25.19
CA ASN A 247 7.61 -14.11 26.44
C ASN A 247 8.41 -13.40 27.55
N SER A 248 9.73 -13.61 27.63
CA SER A 248 10.58 -12.91 28.59
C SER A 248 10.71 -11.42 28.28
N GLU A 249 10.82 -11.03 27.00
CA GLU A 249 10.80 -9.63 26.59
C GLU A 249 9.44 -8.98 26.88
N LYS A 250 8.32 -9.68 26.64
CA LYS A 250 6.98 -9.21 27.01
C LYS A 250 6.89 -8.93 28.50
N ALA A 251 7.38 -9.84 29.34
CA ALA A 251 7.39 -9.64 30.80
C ALA A 251 8.16 -8.38 31.19
N LEU A 252 9.37 -8.17 30.64
CA LEU A 252 10.17 -6.97 30.90
C LEU A 252 9.48 -5.68 30.44
N LEU A 253 8.95 -5.65 29.21
CA LEU A 253 8.30 -4.48 28.64
C LEU A 253 7.00 -4.14 29.39
N ASN A 254 6.18 -5.15 29.70
CA ASN A 254 5.00 -4.99 30.53
C ASN A 254 5.38 -4.42 31.90
N ALA A 255 6.41 -4.95 32.55
CA ALA A 255 6.86 -4.45 33.85
C ALA A 255 7.21 -2.96 33.81
N CYS A 256 7.98 -2.53 32.80
CA CYS A 256 8.38 -1.13 32.65
C CYS A 256 7.18 -0.22 32.35
N ILE A 257 6.30 -0.62 31.42
CA ILE A 257 5.12 0.18 31.04
C ILE A 257 4.14 0.30 32.21
N PHE A 258 3.85 -0.80 32.92
CA PHE A 258 3.02 -0.76 34.11
C PHE A 258 3.63 0.10 35.22
N TYR A 259 4.96 0.05 35.39
CA TYR A 259 5.64 0.90 36.36
C TYR A 259 5.47 2.39 36.03
N LEU A 260 5.76 2.79 34.78
CA LEU A 260 5.62 4.17 34.34
C LEU A 260 4.18 4.65 34.46
N LYS A 261 3.20 3.84 34.05
CA LYS A 261 1.78 4.19 34.12
C LYS A 261 1.26 4.33 35.55
N GLY A 262 1.77 3.51 36.48
CA GLY A 262 1.28 3.47 37.87
C GLY A 262 2.04 4.35 38.85
N PHE A 263 3.31 4.66 38.59
CA PHE A 263 4.22 5.26 39.59
C PHE A 263 5.07 6.42 39.08
N ALA A 264 5.11 6.71 37.77
CA ALA A 264 5.86 7.85 37.22
C ALA A 264 4.92 9.01 36.82
N ALA A 265 5.48 10.22 36.78
CA ALA A 265 4.78 11.41 36.30
C ALA A 265 4.37 11.26 34.82
N GLU A 266 3.29 11.91 34.39
CA GLU A 266 2.76 11.82 33.02
C GLU A 266 3.81 12.18 31.95
N GLU A 267 4.71 13.11 32.27
CA GLU A 267 5.80 13.55 31.40
C GLU A 267 6.82 12.43 31.09
N ASP A 268 6.98 11.50 32.04
CA ASP A 268 7.90 10.36 31.95
C ASP A 268 7.23 9.11 31.34
N GLN A 269 5.91 9.14 31.09
CA GLN A 269 5.16 8.04 30.51
C GLN A 269 5.35 7.97 28.98
N ASN A 270 6.53 7.53 28.54
CA ASN A 270 6.87 7.43 27.12
C ASN A 270 7.88 6.31 26.82
N PHE A 271 7.98 5.87 25.56
CA PHE A 271 8.88 4.79 25.15
C PHE A 271 10.39 5.12 25.28
N PRO A 272 10.86 6.35 25.07
CA PRO A 272 12.23 6.73 25.43
C PRO A 272 12.54 6.41 26.91
N MET A 273 11.60 6.64 27.82
CA MET A 273 11.77 6.27 29.23
C MET A 273 11.79 4.75 29.44
N VAL A 274 10.99 3.98 28.72
CA VAL A 274 11.05 2.50 28.75
C VAL A 274 12.45 2.02 28.36
N LEU A 275 13.02 2.55 27.28
CA LEU A 275 14.39 2.23 26.88
C LEU A 275 15.41 2.62 27.97
N LYS A 276 15.27 3.81 28.55
CA LYS A 276 16.13 4.28 29.65
C LYS A 276 16.07 3.34 30.85
N MET A 277 14.88 2.88 31.24
CA MET A 277 14.68 1.89 32.31
C MET A 277 15.40 0.57 32.00
N ILE A 278 15.31 0.06 30.78
CA ILE A 278 16.04 -1.16 30.37
C ILE A 278 17.56 -0.95 30.48
N GLN A 279 18.07 0.23 30.08
CA GLN A 279 19.48 0.58 30.19
C GLN A 279 19.94 0.75 31.66
N MET A 280 19.03 1.02 32.60
CA MET A 280 19.32 1.05 34.04
C MET A 280 19.51 -0.34 34.66
N ALA A 281 19.23 -1.42 33.91
CA ALA A 281 19.34 -2.81 34.39
C ALA A 281 20.73 -3.44 34.15
N GLN A 282 21.77 -2.63 33.96
CA GLN A 282 23.12 -3.12 33.71
C GLN A 282 23.64 -3.98 34.88
N MET A 283 24.04 -5.22 34.58
CA MET A 283 24.61 -6.19 35.52
C MET A 283 26.03 -6.57 35.10
N ASP A 284 26.90 -6.85 36.08
CA ASP A 284 28.26 -7.34 35.84
C ASP A 284 28.34 -8.86 36.09
N GLU A 285 29.04 -9.56 35.21
CA GLU A 285 29.21 -11.03 35.25
C GLU A 285 30.49 -11.47 35.97
N ASN A 286 31.44 -10.54 36.18
CA ASN A 286 32.75 -10.90 36.70
C ASN A 286 32.71 -11.14 38.22
N PRO A 287 33.16 -12.32 38.71
CA PRO A 287 33.35 -12.56 40.13
C PRO A 287 34.44 -11.60 40.65
N GLY A 288 34.03 -10.51 41.32
CA GLY A 288 34.93 -9.45 41.81
C GLY A 288 34.66 -8.05 41.24
N ALA A 289 33.72 -7.90 40.31
CA ALA A 289 33.25 -6.59 39.87
C ALA A 289 32.53 -5.84 41.00
N LYS A 290 32.66 -4.51 41.01
CA LYS A 290 31.92 -3.62 41.93
C LYS A 290 30.45 -3.39 41.50
N GLY A 291 30.03 -3.97 40.38
CA GLY A 291 28.67 -3.83 39.83
C GLY A 291 27.67 -4.81 40.47
N PRO A 292 26.35 -4.60 40.24
CA PRO A 292 25.30 -5.44 40.81
C PRO A 292 25.33 -6.86 40.23
N SER A 293 25.33 -7.85 41.12
CA SER A 293 25.30 -9.29 40.80
C SER A 293 23.88 -9.88 40.73
N SER A 294 22.87 -9.10 41.12
CA SER A 294 21.44 -9.40 41.01
C SER A 294 20.74 -8.26 40.26
N VAL A 295 19.69 -8.60 39.51
CA VAL A 295 18.83 -7.60 38.86
C VAL A 295 18.21 -6.62 39.85
N ASP A 296 17.91 -7.08 41.08
CA ASP A 296 17.33 -6.26 42.13
C ASP A 296 18.26 -5.18 42.67
N ASP A 297 19.58 -5.37 42.50
CA ASP A 297 20.61 -4.41 42.93
C ASP A 297 20.90 -3.36 41.85
N THR A 298 20.37 -3.54 40.64
CA THR A 298 20.50 -2.57 39.55
C THR A 298 19.65 -1.33 39.80
N ASN A 299 19.89 -0.26 39.04
CA ASN A 299 19.06 0.94 39.10
C ASN A 299 17.60 0.64 38.69
N LEU A 300 17.38 -0.27 37.73
CA LEU A 300 16.05 -0.77 37.43
C LEU A 300 15.44 -1.51 38.63
N GLY A 301 16.21 -2.40 39.26
CA GLY A 301 15.78 -3.16 40.44
C GLY A 301 15.41 -2.26 41.63
N LYS A 302 16.14 -1.17 41.85
CA LYS A 302 15.81 -0.16 42.87
C LYS A 302 14.44 0.49 42.65
N LEU A 303 14.02 0.70 41.40
CA LEU A 303 12.67 1.19 41.10
C LEU A 303 11.61 0.18 41.53
N PHE A 304 11.75 -1.10 41.15
CA PHE A 304 10.76 -2.15 41.46
C PHE A 304 10.77 -2.59 42.93
N THR A 305 11.91 -2.48 43.62
CA THR A 305 12.01 -2.76 45.06
C THR A 305 11.55 -1.58 45.93
N GLY A 306 11.20 -0.44 45.33
CA GLY A 306 10.73 0.75 46.04
C GLY A 306 11.83 1.56 46.74
N LYS A 307 13.10 1.33 46.39
CA LYS A 307 14.26 2.08 46.91
C LYS A 307 14.48 3.39 46.17
N ALA A 308 14.02 3.48 44.92
CA ALA A 308 14.14 4.65 44.07
C ALA A 308 12.84 4.96 43.31
N TYR A 309 12.76 6.16 42.75
CA TYR A 309 11.69 6.63 41.89
C TYR A 309 12.25 7.46 40.72
N LEU A 310 11.40 7.73 39.73
CA LEU A 310 11.72 8.60 38.61
C LEU A 310 11.15 9.99 38.86
N GLU A 311 11.97 11.02 38.63
CA GLU A 311 11.55 12.42 38.63
C GLU A 311 12.24 13.15 37.49
N ASN A 312 11.46 13.70 36.56
CA ASN A 312 11.95 14.36 35.33
C ASN A 312 12.91 13.46 34.54
N GLY A 313 12.59 12.17 34.51
CA GLY A 313 13.38 11.14 33.85
C GLY A 313 14.67 10.76 34.56
N GLU A 314 15.00 11.33 35.71
CA GLU A 314 16.17 10.97 36.51
C GLU A 314 15.79 10.04 37.68
N LEU A 315 16.70 9.14 38.01
CA LEU A 315 16.51 8.22 39.13
C LEU A 315 16.92 8.90 40.44
N LYS A 316 16.01 8.92 41.41
CA LYS A 316 16.26 9.44 42.76
C LYS A 316 15.97 8.38 43.81
N GLU A 317 16.82 8.28 44.81
CA GLU A 317 16.62 7.37 45.94
C GLU A 317 15.75 8.03 47.01
N TYR A 318 14.90 7.24 47.66
CA TYR A 318 14.13 7.74 48.80
C TYR A 318 15.06 7.99 49.98
N THR A 319 15.04 9.21 50.51
CA THR A 319 15.78 9.55 51.73
C THR A 319 15.06 9.09 53.00
N ASN A 320 13.73 8.92 52.93
CA ASN A 320 12.89 8.49 54.03
C ASN A 320 12.55 6.99 53.91
N GLU A 321 13.05 6.21 54.86
CA GLU A 321 12.86 4.76 54.89
C GLU A 321 11.38 4.35 54.97
N LYS A 322 10.55 5.08 55.73
CA LYS A 322 9.11 4.77 55.83
C LYS A 322 8.38 4.98 54.51
N GLU A 323 8.78 5.99 53.76
CA GLU A 323 8.21 6.29 52.45
C GLU A 323 8.62 5.22 51.43
N SER A 324 9.90 4.85 51.42
CA SER A 324 10.43 3.75 50.62
C SER A 324 9.69 2.43 50.90
N GLU A 325 9.48 2.08 52.17
CA GLU A 325 8.75 0.87 52.55
C GLU A 325 7.28 0.89 52.10
N LEU A 326 6.62 2.04 52.18
CA LEU A 326 5.23 2.20 51.73
C LEU A 326 5.17 1.97 50.22
N LYS A 327 6.03 2.64 49.45
CA LYS A 327 6.08 2.53 47.99
C LYS A 327 6.44 1.12 47.55
N ALA A 328 7.37 0.46 48.23
CA ALA A 328 7.68 -0.95 47.98
C ALA A 328 6.44 -1.86 48.16
N LYS A 329 5.60 -1.61 49.17
CA LYS A 329 4.36 -2.38 49.38
C LYS A 329 3.32 -2.11 48.29
N GLU A 330 3.22 -0.88 47.79
CA GLU A 330 2.33 -0.53 46.68
C GLU A 330 2.78 -1.21 45.38
N ILE A 331 4.06 -1.08 45.02
CA ILE A 331 4.64 -1.67 43.82
C ILE A 331 4.47 -3.19 43.83
N LYS A 332 4.76 -3.86 44.95
CA LYS A 332 4.62 -5.33 45.08
C LYS A 332 3.21 -5.88 44.87
N LYS A 333 2.17 -5.05 45.00
CA LYS A 333 0.78 -5.42 44.72
C LYS A 333 0.38 -5.19 43.25
N SER A 334 1.16 -4.40 42.51
CA SER A 334 0.84 -3.99 41.14
C SER A 334 1.16 -5.07 40.10
N GLN A 335 0.62 -4.89 38.90
CA GLN A 335 0.95 -5.70 37.74
C GLN A 335 2.39 -5.49 37.25
N ALA A 336 3.00 -4.34 37.57
CA ALA A 336 4.41 -4.05 37.30
C ALA A 336 5.33 -5.03 38.02
N TRP A 337 5.10 -5.25 39.33
CA TRP A 337 5.90 -6.18 40.13
C TRP A 337 5.74 -7.63 39.67
N LYS A 338 4.53 -8.09 39.37
CA LYS A 338 4.31 -9.47 38.93
C LYS A 338 5.09 -9.79 37.66
N ASN A 339 5.05 -8.89 36.67
CA ASN A 339 5.81 -9.03 35.43
C ASN A 339 7.32 -8.92 35.66
N TYR A 340 7.76 -7.98 36.51
CA TYR A 340 9.17 -7.85 36.90
C TYR A 340 9.69 -9.11 37.59
N GLN A 341 8.90 -9.70 38.50
CA GLN A 341 9.24 -10.94 39.18
C GLN A 341 9.35 -12.11 38.19
N THR A 342 8.45 -12.21 37.21
CA THR A 342 8.56 -13.21 36.14
C THR A 342 9.85 -13.04 35.34
N PHE A 343 10.21 -11.80 35.00
CA PHE A 343 11.47 -11.49 34.34
C PHE A 343 12.66 -11.87 35.24
N SER A 344 12.66 -11.51 36.52
CA SER A 344 13.78 -11.69 37.46
C SER A 344 14.08 -13.15 37.83
N LEU A 345 13.27 -14.12 37.40
CA LEU A 345 13.53 -15.56 37.60
C LEU A 345 14.70 -16.07 36.73
N GLY A 346 15.05 -15.36 35.65
CA GLY A 346 16.17 -15.74 34.79
C GLY A 346 17.53 -15.61 35.49
N GLY A 347 18.47 -16.49 35.15
CA GLY A 347 19.87 -16.32 35.58
C GLY A 347 20.52 -15.09 34.91
N VAL A 348 21.55 -14.51 35.53
CA VAL A 348 22.21 -13.25 35.10
C VAL A 348 22.51 -13.21 33.60
N LYS A 349 23.12 -14.27 33.04
CA LYS A 349 23.43 -14.36 31.61
C LYS A 349 22.18 -14.30 30.73
N THR A 350 21.11 -14.99 31.13
CA THR A 350 19.83 -15.01 30.43
C THR A 350 19.16 -13.63 30.49
N LEU A 351 19.12 -12.99 31.66
CA LEU A 351 18.56 -11.65 31.83
C LEU A 351 19.29 -10.62 30.95
N LYS A 352 20.62 -10.68 30.91
CA LYS A 352 21.42 -9.79 30.07
C LYS A 352 21.10 -9.97 28.59
N SER A 353 20.91 -11.21 28.13
CA SER A 353 20.48 -11.50 26.75
C SER A 353 19.10 -10.88 26.45
N ILE A 354 18.14 -11.05 27.36
CA ILE A 354 16.79 -10.44 27.23
C ILE A 354 16.87 -8.91 27.18
N LEU A 355 17.67 -8.30 28.07
CA LEU A 355 17.85 -6.84 28.13
C LEU A 355 18.47 -6.29 26.85
N ILE A 356 19.50 -6.95 26.31
CA ILE A 356 20.13 -6.55 25.04
C ILE A 356 19.11 -6.62 23.90
N SER A 357 18.38 -7.73 23.81
CA SER A 357 17.39 -7.93 22.74
C SER A 357 16.26 -6.89 22.81
N ALA A 358 15.72 -6.63 24.01
CA ALA A 358 14.70 -5.60 24.22
C ALA A 358 15.23 -4.19 23.93
N ALA A 359 16.47 -3.87 24.34
CA ALA A 359 17.09 -2.58 24.07
C ALA A 359 17.31 -2.35 22.56
N VAL A 360 17.75 -3.35 21.82
CA VAL A 360 17.89 -3.28 20.35
C VAL A 360 16.54 -3.02 19.68
N ARG A 361 15.48 -3.71 20.12
CA ARG A 361 14.13 -3.50 19.59
C ARG A 361 13.60 -2.08 19.86
N LEU A 362 13.89 -1.52 21.02
CA LEU A 362 13.47 -0.17 21.41
C LEU A 362 14.42 0.93 20.93
N ASN A 363 15.58 0.59 20.35
CA ASN A 363 16.57 1.56 19.89
C ASN A 363 16.02 2.64 18.93
N PRO A 364 15.01 2.39 18.07
CA PRO A 364 14.39 3.45 17.28
C PRO A 364 13.87 4.63 18.09
N PHE A 365 13.44 4.41 19.35
CA PHE A 365 12.98 5.49 20.25
C PHE A 365 14.11 6.34 20.82
N ASN A 366 15.37 5.96 20.63
CA ASN A 366 16.53 6.78 20.98
C ASN A 366 16.80 7.88 19.93
N ILE A 367 16.23 7.74 18.73
CA ILE A 367 16.35 8.74 17.67
C ILE A 367 15.51 9.97 18.08
N PRO A 368 16.10 11.18 18.18
CA PRO A 368 15.40 12.36 18.68
C PRO A 368 14.07 12.64 17.98
N GLN A 369 14.01 12.46 16.66
CA GLN A 369 12.80 12.67 15.86
C GLN A 369 11.66 11.73 16.30
N ILE A 370 11.94 10.43 16.49
CA ILE A 370 10.96 9.43 16.93
C ILE A 370 10.59 9.64 18.39
N ALA A 371 11.58 9.93 19.25
CA ALA A 371 11.35 10.26 20.65
C ALA A 371 10.36 11.42 20.77
N ASN A 372 10.60 12.53 20.07
CA ASN A 372 9.72 13.70 20.11
C ASN A 372 8.33 13.42 19.51
N LEU A 373 8.27 12.57 18.48
CA LEU A 373 7.01 12.18 17.85
C LEU A 373 6.14 11.35 18.79
N THR A 374 6.76 10.63 19.73
CA THR A 374 6.08 9.67 20.63
C THR A 374 6.09 10.05 22.12
N ARG A 375 6.65 11.21 22.48
CA ARG A 375 6.76 11.67 23.87
C ARG A 375 5.47 12.28 24.42
N ARG A 376 4.77 13.07 23.60
CA ARG A 376 3.53 13.78 23.98
C ARG A 376 2.40 13.40 23.03
N ASP A 377 1.17 13.65 23.43
CA ASP A 377 0.01 13.48 22.55
C ASP A 377 -0.62 14.83 22.20
N ASN A 378 -0.88 15.04 20.91
CA ASN A 378 -1.80 16.08 20.44
C ASN A 378 -2.56 15.63 19.18
N ILE A 379 -2.66 14.31 19.00
CA ILE A 379 -3.50 13.70 17.96
C ILE A 379 -4.89 13.44 18.53
N GLU A 380 -5.04 13.15 19.82
CA GLU A 380 -6.33 12.90 20.48
C GLU A 380 -7.16 11.86 19.72
N LEU A 381 -6.63 10.64 19.55
CA LEU A 381 -7.25 9.58 18.72
C LEU A 381 -8.71 9.30 19.13
N GLU A 382 -9.03 9.41 20.41
CA GLU A 382 -10.36 9.19 20.96
C GLU A 382 -11.37 10.26 20.52
N THR A 383 -10.93 11.47 20.14
CA THR A 383 -11.84 12.56 19.71
C THR A 383 -12.25 12.45 18.23
N ILE A 384 -11.60 11.56 17.48
CA ILE A 384 -11.96 11.28 16.08
C ILE A 384 -13.38 10.68 16.05
N GLY A 385 -14.32 11.40 15.42
CA GLY A 385 -15.73 11.01 15.36
C GLY A 385 -16.68 11.85 16.23
N ASP A 386 -16.17 12.78 17.04
CA ASP A 386 -17.00 13.79 17.75
C ASP A 386 -17.39 14.96 16.88
N LYS A 387 -16.48 15.32 15.98
CA LYS A 387 -16.61 16.34 14.95
C LYS A 387 -15.98 15.79 13.66
N LYS A 388 -16.15 16.52 12.57
CA LYS A 388 -15.48 16.21 11.30
C LYS A 388 -13.97 16.36 11.50
N THR A 389 -13.28 15.21 11.50
CA THR A 389 -11.82 15.14 11.70
C THR A 389 -11.23 14.32 10.56
N ILE A 390 -10.07 14.74 10.07
CA ILE A 390 -9.30 14.02 9.07
C ILE A 390 -7.87 13.85 9.59
N LEU A 391 -7.47 12.60 9.80
CA LEU A 391 -6.12 12.24 10.20
C LEU A 391 -5.37 11.69 8.99
N PHE A 392 -4.31 12.38 8.57
CA PHE A 392 -3.37 11.91 7.55
C PHE A 392 -2.18 11.22 8.24
N VAL A 393 -1.91 9.98 7.86
CA VAL A 393 -0.79 9.19 8.36
C VAL A 393 0.18 9.00 7.21
N ILE A 394 1.24 9.81 7.19
CA ILE A 394 2.23 9.82 6.13
C ILE A 394 3.31 8.80 6.46
N ILE A 395 3.44 7.81 5.57
CA ILE A 395 4.36 6.67 5.73
C ILE A 395 5.40 6.71 4.61
N PRO A 396 6.69 6.48 4.90
CA PRO A 396 7.71 6.32 3.85
C PRO A 396 7.40 5.11 2.95
N GLN A 397 7.53 5.29 1.63
CA GLN A 397 7.29 4.20 0.65
C GLN A 397 8.49 3.26 0.50
N ALA A 398 9.71 3.78 0.65
CA ALA A 398 10.93 3.03 0.34
C ALA A 398 11.38 2.07 1.46
N TYR A 399 11.00 2.35 2.72
CA TYR A 399 11.49 1.62 3.88
C TYR A 399 10.39 1.45 4.91
N SER A 400 10.29 0.26 5.52
CA SER A 400 9.26 -0.08 6.51
C SER A 400 9.72 0.10 7.97
N THR A 401 10.89 0.69 8.18
CA THR A 401 11.62 0.71 9.47
C THR A 401 10.77 1.17 10.65
N TYR A 402 9.88 2.15 10.44
CA TYR A 402 9.07 2.77 11.50
C TYR A 402 7.58 2.42 11.43
N ASN A 403 7.19 1.47 10.55
CA ASN A 403 5.78 1.12 10.36
C ASN A 403 5.16 0.50 11.62
N PHE A 404 5.96 -0.08 12.51
CA PHE A 404 5.48 -0.58 13.81
C PHE A 404 4.80 0.53 14.66
N ILE A 405 5.23 1.80 14.52
CA ILE A 405 4.60 2.93 15.21
C ILE A 405 3.19 3.18 14.66
N VAL A 406 3.03 3.07 13.35
CA VAL A 406 1.71 3.16 12.70
C VAL A 406 0.82 2.01 13.15
N SER A 407 1.33 0.78 13.20
CA SER A 407 0.57 -0.37 13.71
C SER A 407 0.10 -0.18 15.16
N MET A 408 0.95 0.32 16.06
CA MET A 408 0.56 0.67 17.43
C MET A 408 -0.54 1.73 17.45
N MET A 409 -0.36 2.82 16.69
CA MET A 409 -1.35 3.90 16.59
C MET A 409 -2.69 3.39 16.08
N TYR A 410 -2.71 2.58 15.01
CA TYR A 410 -3.94 2.00 14.47
C TYR A 410 -4.61 1.05 15.45
N SER A 411 -3.84 0.21 16.16
CA SER A 411 -4.40 -0.68 17.18
C SER A 411 -5.11 0.14 18.27
N GLN A 412 -4.42 1.14 18.82
CA GLN A 412 -4.98 1.97 19.87
C GLN A 412 -6.11 2.88 19.38
N LEU A 413 -6.06 3.33 18.12
CA LEU A 413 -7.14 4.10 17.51
C LEU A 413 -8.42 3.25 17.38
N PHE A 414 -8.32 2.01 16.90
CA PHE A 414 -9.48 1.12 16.87
C PHE A 414 -10.04 0.90 18.28
N ASP A 415 -9.18 0.64 19.25
CA ASP A 415 -9.60 0.39 20.64
C ASP A 415 -10.23 1.65 21.26
N ALA A 416 -9.66 2.84 21.03
CA ALA A 416 -10.19 4.13 21.45
C ALA A 416 -11.62 4.34 20.93
N LEU A 417 -11.82 4.17 19.62
CA LEU A 417 -13.11 4.36 18.96
C LEU A 417 -14.15 3.32 19.38
N TYR A 418 -13.76 2.05 19.55
CA TYR A 418 -14.66 0.98 19.98
C TYR A 418 -15.23 1.27 21.36
N TYR A 419 -14.35 1.52 22.33
CA TYR A 419 -14.76 1.85 23.69
C TYR A 419 -15.66 3.07 23.74
N LYS A 420 -15.30 4.12 22.99
CA LYS A 420 -16.11 5.33 22.92
C LYS A 420 -17.50 5.03 22.40
N ALA A 421 -17.60 4.30 21.29
CA ALA A 421 -18.88 3.91 20.73
C ALA A 421 -19.70 3.07 21.73
N GLU A 422 -19.08 2.11 22.41
CA GLU A 422 -19.74 1.28 23.45
C GLU A 422 -20.32 2.08 24.62
N HIS A 423 -19.72 3.22 24.95
CA HIS A 423 -20.19 4.10 26.02
C HIS A 423 -21.07 5.25 25.50
N THR A 424 -21.29 5.32 24.19
CA THR A 424 -22.10 6.36 23.57
C THR A 424 -23.59 6.05 23.69
N LYS A 425 -24.35 7.01 24.21
CA LYS A 425 -25.81 6.96 24.35
C LYS A 425 -26.43 8.33 24.08
N PRO A 426 -27.69 8.39 23.62
CA PRO A 426 -28.39 9.67 23.47
C PRO A 426 -28.44 10.42 24.81
N THR A 427 -28.13 11.71 24.79
CA THR A 427 -28.24 12.60 25.95
C THR A 427 -29.15 13.79 25.63
N PRO A 428 -29.67 14.53 26.62
CA PRO A 428 -30.44 15.74 26.36
C PRO A 428 -29.68 16.77 25.50
N ASP A 429 -28.35 16.84 25.66
CA ASP A 429 -27.48 17.75 24.90
C ASP A 429 -27.14 17.25 23.49
N ASN A 430 -27.27 15.94 23.24
CA ASN A 430 -27.01 15.31 21.94
C ASN A 430 -28.07 14.22 21.65
N PRO A 431 -29.33 14.60 21.37
CA PRO A 431 -30.42 13.64 21.16
C PRO A 431 -30.26 12.85 19.85
N ASP A 432 -29.52 13.38 18.88
CA ASP A 432 -29.32 12.78 17.55
C ASP A 432 -28.28 11.67 17.54
N VAL A 433 -27.53 11.49 18.63
CA VAL A 433 -26.51 10.45 18.73
C VAL A 433 -27.17 9.11 19.03
N GLU A 434 -26.90 8.12 18.19
CA GLU A 434 -27.44 6.78 18.36
C GLU A 434 -26.67 5.99 19.44
N PHE A 435 -27.40 5.17 20.20
CA PHE A 435 -26.82 4.23 21.15
C PHE A 435 -25.81 3.28 20.47
N LEU A 436 -24.65 3.08 21.12
CA LEU A 436 -23.55 2.25 20.63
C LEU A 436 -22.89 2.74 19.32
N ARG A 437 -23.07 4.00 18.92
CA ARG A 437 -22.52 4.52 17.66
C ARG A 437 -21.79 5.85 17.86
N LEU A 438 -20.68 6.04 17.15
CA LEU A 438 -20.03 7.34 17.07
C LEU A 438 -20.94 8.37 16.39
N LYS A 439 -20.89 9.62 16.87
CA LYS A 439 -21.69 10.75 16.38
C LYS A 439 -21.48 10.98 14.88
N TYR A 440 -20.22 11.09 14.46
CA TYR A 440 -19.85 11.10 13.05
C TYR A 440 -19.32 9.71 12.66
N HIS A 441 -19.71 9.25 11.48
CA HIS A 441 -19.13 8.04 10.91
C HIS A 441 -17.61 8.20 10.79
N VAL A 442 -16.84 7.19 11.16
CA VAL A 442 -15.38 7.20 11.00
C VAL A 442 -15.00 6.16 9.95
N ARG A 443 -14.39 6.62 8.86
CA ARG A 443 -13.96 5.77 7.76
C ARG A 443 -12.43 5.74 7.65
N PHE A 444 -11.88 4.56 7.80
CA PHE A 444 -10.45 4.30 7.59
C PHE A 444 -10.22 4.12 6.09
N MET A 445 -9.50 5.06 5.48
CA MET A 445 -9.11 5.06 4.08
C MET A 445 -7.66 4.59 3.99
N MET A 446 -7.46 3.28 4.01
CA MET A 446 -6.14 2.68 4.14
C MET A 446 -5.49 2.50 2.77
N ASP A 447 -4.99 3.59 2.18
CA ASP A 447 -4.15 3.50 0.97
C ASP A 447 -2.91 2.67 1.30
N GLU A 448 -2.64 1.69 0.44
CA GLU A 448 -1.51 0.77 0.64
C GLU A 448 -1.49 0.12 2.03
N PHE A 449 -2.58 -0.56 2.39
CA PHE A 449 -2.81 -1.21 3.70
C PHE A 449 -1.63 -2.06 4.20
N ALA A 450 -0.86 -2.65 3.27
CA ALA A 450 0.31 -3.44 3.61
C ALA A 450 1.43 -2.66 4.32
N ASN A 451 1.51 -1.35 4.10
CA ASN A 451 2.53 -0.48 4.70
C ASN A 451 2.20 -0.06 6.14
N ILE A 452 1.00 -0.33 6.66
CA ILE A 452 0.68 -0.08 8.08
C ILE A 452 1.45 -1.04 8.98
N GLY A 453 1.63 -2.28 8.54
CA GLY A 453 2.00 -3.42 9.39
C GLY A 453 0.76 -4.18 9.88
N LYS A 454 0.98 -5.21 10.70
CA LYS A 454 -0.08 -6.09 11.20
C LYS A 454 -0.81 -5.44 12.36
N ILE A 455 -2.07 -5.06 12.10
CA ILE A 455 -3.01 -4.61 13.13
C ILE A 455 -3.56 -5.86 13.86
N PRO A 456 -3.44 -5.94 15.20
CA PRO A 456 -3.98 -7.04 15.99
C PRO A 456 -5.50 -7.17 15.83
N GLU A 457 -5.97 -8.42 15.77
CA GLU A 457 -7.40 -8.78 15.71
C GLU A 457 -8.19 -8.07 14.60
N PHE A 458 -7.52 -7.57 13.57
CA PHE A 458 -8.17 -6.84 12.48
C PHE A 458 -9.31 -7.63 11.80
N PRO A 459 -9.20 -8.96 11.54
CA PRO A 459 -10.33 -9.78 11.06
C PRO A 459 -11.58 -9.69 11.95
N THR A 460 -11.41 -9.72 13.28
CA THR A 460 -12.49 -9.56 14.26
C THR A 460 -13.03 -8.13 14.28
N LYS A 461 -12.16 -7.13 14.16
CA LYS A 461 -12.56 -5.72 14.11
C LYS A 461 -13.40 -5.44 12.84
N ILE A 462 -12.96 -5.87 11.66
CA ILE A 462 -13.69 -5.62 10.40
C ILE A 462 -15.09 -6.25 10.34
N SER A 463 -15.30 -7.36 11.03
CA SER A 463 -16.64 -7.99 11.12
C SER A 463 -17.59 -7.27 12.07
N THR A 464 -17.07 -6.55 13.07
CA THR A 464 -17.87 -5.94 14.14
C THR A 464 -18.03 -4.43 14.02
N MET A 465 -17.12 -3.72 13.34
CA MET A 465 -17.01 -2.26 13.37
C MET A 465 -18.26 -1.50 12.88
N ARG A 466 -19.08 -2.13 12.02
CA ARG A 466 -20.34 -1.55 11.52
C ARG A 466 -21.26 -1.09 12.64
N LYS A 467 -21.37 -1.88 13.73
CA LYS A 467 -22.28 -1.54 14.85
C LYS A 467 -21.89 -0.23 15.52
N TYR A 468 -20.61 0.14 15.46
CA TYR A 468 -20.04 1.34 16.08
C TYR A 468 -20.00 2.57 15.17
N ASN A 469 -20.62 2.49 13.98
CA ASN A 469 -20.56 3.53 12.96
C ASN A 469 -19.13 3.75 12.41
N ILE A 470 -18.36 2.68 12.31
CA ILE A 470 -17.00 2.67 11.77
C ILE A 470 -16.98 1.81 10.49
N SER A 471 -16.17 2.21 9.51
CA SER A 471 -15.93 1.40 8.31
C SER A 471 -14.49 1.48 7.81
N CYS A 472 -14.10 0.50 6.99
CA CYS A 472 -12.77 0.43 6.40
C CYS A 472 -12.82 0.36 4.88
N THR A 473 -11.95 1.12 4.22
CA THR A 473 -11.60 0.96 2.81
C THR A 473 -10.17 0.45 2.74
N VAL A 474 -10.03 -0.86 2.55
CA VAL A 474 -8.75 -1.55 2.45
C VAL A 474 -8.28 -1.46 1.01
N VAL A 475 -7.13 -0.83 0.77
CA VAL A 475 -6.58 -0.66 -0.57
C VAL A 475 -5.32 -1.49 -0.70
N LEU A 476 -5.32 -2.41 -1.66
CA LEU A 476 -4.22 -3.34 -1.93
C LEU A 476 -3.72 -3.20 -3.37
N GLN A 477 -2.43 -3.44 -3.57
CA GLN A 477 -1.90 -3.62 -4.91
C GLN A 477 -2.25 -5.02 -5.47
N SER A 478 -2.26 -6.01 -4.57
CA SER A 478 -2.47 -7.43 -4.86
C SER A 478 -3.05 -8.14 -3.64
N LEU A 479 -3.82 -9.20 -3.87
CA LEU A 479 -4.31 -10.08 -2.80
C LEU A 479 -3.18 -10.85 -2.10
N ALA A 480 -2.02 -11.02 -2.73
CA ALA A 480 -0.85 -11.65 -2.12
C ALA A 480 -0.32 -10.86 -0.90
N GLN A 481 -0.44 -9.52 -0.92
CA GLN A 481 0.03 -8.67 0.18
C GLN A 481 -0.73 -8.98 1.48
N ILE A 482 -2.06 -9.02 1.42
CA ILE A 482 -2.88 -9.29 2.62
C ILE A 482 -2.75 -10.75 3.07
N LYS A 483 -2.59 -11.68 2.13
CA LYS A 483 -2.31 -13.09 2.41
C LYS A 483 -0.98 -13.28 3.14
N ALA A 484 0.05 -12.53 2.78
CA ALA A 484 1.35 -12.58 3.48
C ALA A 484 1.24 -12.07 4.94
N MET A 485 0.46 -11.02 5.18
CA MET A 485 0.33 -10.40 6.51
C MET A 485 -0.56 -11.21 7.47
N TYR A 486 -1.70 -11.71 6.98
CA TYR A 486 -2.73 -12.34 7.81
C TYR A 486 -2.83 -13.86 7.61
N LYS A 487 -1.97 -14.45 6.77
CA LYS A 487 -1.91 -15.89 6.48
C LYS A 487 -3.29 -16.44 6.11
N ASP A 488 -3.90 -17.27 6.96
CA ASP A 488 -5.20 -17.90 6.69
C ASP A 488 -6.39 -16.98 7.00
N ASP A 489 -6.20 -15.94 7.83
CA ASP A 489 -7.28 -15.03 8.24
C ASP A 489 -7.63 -13.96 7.18
N TYR A 490 -6.83 -13.85 6.11
CA TYR A 490 -7.04 -12.84 5.07
C TYR A 490 -8.40 -12.97 4.37
N GLU A 491 -8.93 -14.20 4.22
CA GLU A 491 -10.23 -14.46 3.60
C GLU A 491 -11.36 -13.83 4.43
N THR A 492 -11.21 -13.81 5.75
CA THR A 492 -12.16 -13.15 6.65
C THR A 492 -12.19 -11.64 6.41
N ILE A 493 -11.04 -11.02 6.10
CA ILE A 493 -10.99 -9.58 5.82
C ILE A 493 -11.75 -9.26 4.52
N ILE A 494 -11.47 -10.04 3.46
CA ILE A 494 -12.13 -9.88 2.16
C ILE A 494 -13.64 -10.16 2.29
N GLY A 495 -14.02 -11.23 2.99
CA GLY A 495 -15.40 -11.64 3.19
C GLY A 495 -16.25 -10.65 4.00
N ASN A 496 -15.61 -9.81 4.83
CA ASN A 496 -16.27 -8.73 5.56
C ASN A 496 -16.30 -7.38 4.81
N CYS A 497 -15.83 -7.33 3.57
CA CYS A 497 -16.04 -6.20 2.66
C CYS A 497 -17.25 -6.49 1.77
N ASP A 498 -18.41 -5.86 2.06
CA ASP A 498 -19.61 -6.07 1.24
C ASP A 498 -19.46 -5.46 -0.18
N THR A 499 -18.48 -4.57 -0.38
CA THR A 499 -18.07 -4.07 -1.70
C THR A 499 -16.63 -4.43 -2.00
N ASN A 500 -16.37 -5.00 -3.18
CA ASN A 500 -15.03 -5.26 -3.71
C ASN A 500 -14.87 -4.56 -5.08
N ILE A 501 -13.75 -3.88 -5.30
CA ILE A 501 -13.47 -3.13 -6.54
C ILE A 501 -12.13 -3.59 -7.10
N LEU A 502 -12.12 -4.08 -8.34
CA LEU A 502 -10.89 -4.35 -9.09
C LEU A 502 -10.68 -3.23 -10.11
N LEU A 503 -9.61 -2.46 -9.95
CA LEU A 503 -9.22 -1.38 -10.88
C LEU A 503 -8.32 -1.87 -12.02
N GLY A 504 -7.86 -3.12 -11.96
CA GLY A 504 -6.96 -3.74 -12.92
C GLY A 504 -5.81 -4.46 -12.23
N THR A 505 -5.37 -5.58 -12.80
CA THR A 505 -4.27 -6.38 -12.26
C THR A 505 -3.48 -7.04 -13.38
N GLN A 506 -2.17 -7.19 -13.18
CA GLN A 506 -1.31 -8.02 -14.03
C GLN A 506 -0.98 -9.37 -13.38
N GLU A 507 -1.25 -9.51 -12.08
CA GLU A 507 -0.94 -10.69 -11.29
C GLU A 507 -1.96 -11.81 -11.57
N GLN A 508 -1.46 -12.99 -11.91
CA GLN A 508 -2.28 -14.14 -12.32
C GLN A 508 -3.22 -14.64 -11.22
N THR A 509 -2.75 -14.75 -9.98
CA THR A 509 -3.54 -15.23 -8.82
C THR A 509 -4.70 -14.31 -8.50
N THR A 510 -4.49 -13.00 -8.52
CA THR A 510 -5.55 -12.00 -8.35
C THR A 510 -6.53 -12.05 -9.51
N ALA A 511 -6.07 -12.19 -10.77
CA ALA A 511 -6.96 -12.31 -11.92
C ALA A 511 -7.81 -13.59 -11.87
N ASP A 512 -7.22 -14.72 -11.48
CA ASP A 512 -7.92 -16.00 -11.28
C ASP A 512 -9.00 -15.89 -10.20
N TYR A 513 -8.67 -15.26 -9.07
CA TYR A 513 -9.62 -14.99 -7.99
C TYR A 513 -10.86 -14.24 -8.51
N TYR A 514 -10.67 -13.15 -9.25
CA TYR A 514 -11.79 -12.35 -9.75
C TYR A 514 -12.55 -13.04 -10.90
N SER A 515 -11.89 -13.82 -11.77
CA SER A 515 -12.59 -14.63 -12.79
C SER A 515 -13.52 -15.65 -12.11
N LYS A 516 -13.01 -16.36 -11.09
CA LYS A 516 -13.80 -17.30 -10.29
C LYS A 516 -14.94 -16.60 -9.54
N GLN A 517 -14.70 -15.41 -9.00
CA GLN A 517 -15.72 -14.61 -8.31
C GLN A 517 -16.83 -14.14 -9.25
N LEU A 518 -16.51 -13.78 -10.51
CA LEU A 518 -17.52 -13.48 -11.53
C LEU A 518 -18.35 -14.72 -11.91
N GLY A 519 -17.71 -15.89 -11.95
CA GLY A 519 -18.35 -17.16 -12.26
C GLY A 519 -18.56 -17.39 -13.75
N CYS A 520 -19.31 -18.44 -14.07
CA CYS A 520 -19.55 -18.88 -15.45
C CYS A 520 -20.94 -18.49 -15.94
N ALA A 521 -21.01 -18.10 -17.21
CA ALA A 521 -22.21 -17.82 -17.97
C ALA A 521 -22.44 -18.89 -19.05
N THR A 522 -23.70 -19.08 -19.41
CA THR A 522 -24.09 -19.95 -20.52
C THR A 522 -24.15 -19.14 -21.81
N ILE A 523 -23.30 -19.46 -22.78
CA ILE A 523 -23.32 -18.88 -24.12
C ILE A 523 -23.94 -19.89 -25.10
N ARG A 524 -24.65 -19.41 -26.13
CA ARG A 524 -25.15 -20.27 -27.21
C ARG A 524 -24.14 -20.28 -28.35
N LYS A 525 -23.48 -21.42 -28.55
CA LYS A 525 -22.58 -21.63 -29.68
C LYS A 525 -23.39 -22.01 -30.92
N ARG A 526 -23.22 -21.26 -32.00
CA ARG A 526 -23.71 -21.64 -33.33
C ARG A 526 -22.65 -22.51 -34.00
N GLY A 527 -23.01 -23.74 -34.35
CA GLY A 527 -22.23 -24.62 -35.22
C GLY A 527 -22.87 -24.67 -36.60
N GLU A 528 -22.10 -24.34 -37.62
CA GLU A 528 -22.49 -24.49 -39.02
C GLU A 528 -21.73 -25.67 -39.60
N SER A 529 -22.45 -26.68 -40.08
CA SER A 529 -21.87 -27.80 -40.83
C SER A 529 -22.20 -27.65 -42.31
N VAL A 530 -21.17 -27.63 -43.15
CA VAL A 530 -21.31 -27.56 -44.60
C VAL A 530 -20.82 -28.88 -45.18
N SER A 531 -21.70 -29.62 -45.85
CA SER A 531 -21.35 -30.87 -46.55
C SER A 531 -21.12 -30.61 -48.04
N THR A 532 -19.91 -30.89 -48.53
CA THR A 532 -19.46 -30.68 -49.92
C THR A 532 -19.81 -31.85 -50.87
N GLY A 533 -21.00 -32.44 -50.71
CA GLY A 533 -21.52 -33.49 -51.61
C GLY A 533 -22.32 -32.95 -52.81
N LYS A 534 -22.59 -33.82 -53.81
CA LYS A 534 -23.34 -33.50 -55.06
C LYS A 534 -24.75 -32.90 -54.85
N LYS A 535 -25.31 -33.01 -53.64
CA LYS A 535 -26.44 -32.23 -53.15
C LYS A 535 -26.04 -31.71 -51.78
N GLY A 536 -25.48 -30.51 -51.71
CA GLY A 536 -25.07 -29.90 -50.45
C GLY A 536 -26.27 -29.70 -49.54
N SER A 537 -26.24 -30.27 -48.34
CA SER A 537 -27.12 -29.91 -47.23
C SER A 537 -26.28 -29.27 -46.13
N GLY A 538 -26.74 -28.13 -45.62
CA GLY A 538 -26.15 -27.44 -44.49
C GLY A 538 -26.99 -27.66 -43.23
N GLY A 539 -26.36 -27.99 -42.12
CA GLY A 539 -27.00 -28.10 -40.82
C GLY A 539 -26.61 -26.93 -39.92
N MET A 540 -27.59 -26.28 -39.29
CA MET A 540 -27.34 -25.30 -38.22
C MET A 540 -27.69 -25.93 -36.88
N ASN A 541 -26.73 -25.97 -35.97
CA ASN A 541 -26.94 -26.46 -34.60
C ASN A 541 -26.62 -25.34 -33.59
N PHE A 542 -27.46 -25.21 -32.55
CA PHE A 542 -27.26 -24.27 -31.45
C PHE A 542 -27.12 -25.07 -30.16
N GLY A 543 -25.93 -25.06 -29.57
CA GLY A 543 -25.64 -25.75 -28.32
C GLY A 543 -25.31 -24.78 -27.17
N PRO A 544 -25.73 -25.04 -25.93
CA PRO A 544 -25.22 -24.32 -24.77
C PRO A 544 -23.74 -24.66 -24.56
N GLN A 545 -22.94 -23.65 -24.21
CA GLN A 545 -21.54 -23.80 -23.84
C GLN A 545 -21.25 -22.98 -22.59
N LYS A 546 -20.45 -23.55 -21.68
CA LYS A 546 -19.93 -22.88 -20.48
C LYS A 546 -18.78 -21.94 -20.86
N ARG A 547 -18.83 -20.69 -20.42
CA ARG A 547 -17.74 -19.71 -20.52
C ARG A 547 -17.71 -18.86 -19.25
N GLU A 548 -16.52 -18.51 -18.77
CA GLU A 548 -16.38 -17.50 -17.71
C GLU A 548 -16.99 -16.16 -18.16
N LEU A 549 -17.58 -15.40 -17.24
CA LEU A 549 -18.19 -14.11 -17.59
C LEU A 549 -17.12 -13.15 -18.14
N MET A 550 -15.92 -13.18 -17.55
CA MET A 550 -14.69 -12.58 -18.06
C MET A 550 -13.53 -13.53 -17.73
N THR A 551 -12.70 -13.87 -18.71
CA THR A 551 -11.56 -14.78 -18.45
C THR A 551 -10.43 -14.06 -17.71
N MET A 552 -9.48 -14.82 -17.14
CA MET A 552 -8.28 -14.23 -16.53
C MET A 552 -7.53 -13.29 -17.48
N ASP A 553 -7.40 -13.67 -18.75
CA ASP A 553 -6.70 -12.86 -19.75
C ASP A 553 -7.46 -11.57 -20.08
N GLU A 554 -8.80 -11.64 -20.16
CA GLU A 554 -9.65 -10.46 -20.33
C GLU A 554 -9.53 -9.51 -19.13
N ILE A 555 -9.48 -10.04 -17.90
CA ILE A 555 -9.28 -9.22 -16.69
C ILE A 555 -7.91 -8.53 -16.70
N ARG A 556 -6.85 -9.24 -17.12
CA ARG A 556 -5.48 -8.69 -17.19
C ARG A 556 -5.29 -7.67 -18.31
N THR A 557 -6.10 -7.77 -19.36
CA THR A 557 -6.12 -6.83 -20.50
C THR A 557 -7.28 -5.84 -20.41
N MET A 558 -7.94 -5.74 -19.26
CA MET A 558 -9.04 -4.80 -19.03
C MET A 558 -8.54 -3.37 -19.29
N PRO A 559 -9.25 -2.56 -20.10
CA PRO A 559 -8.83 -1.21 -20.40
C PRO A 559 -8.73 -0.34 -19.13
N PRO A 560 -7.76 0.59 -19.06
CA PRO A 560 -7.40 1.30 -17.84
C PRO A 560 -8.52 2.20 -17.28
N GLU A 561 -9.48 2.61 -18.10
CA GLU A 561 -10.64 3.40 -17.70
C GLU A 561 -11.79 2.57 -17.11
N TYR A 562 -11.73 1.24 -17.19
CA TYR A 562 -12.75 0.33 -16.66
C TYR A 562 -12.33 -0.31 -15.34
N CYS A 563 -13.33 -0.71 -14.57
CA CYS A 563 -13.18 -1.44 -13.32
C CYS A 563 -14.31 -2.47 -13.16
N LEU A 564 -14.06 -3.48 -12.32
CA LEU A 564 -15.09 -4.37 -11.84
C LEU A 564 -15.53 -3.95 -10.44
N VAL A 565 -16.84 -3.86 -10.23
CA VAL A 565 -17.42 -3.60 -8.91
C VAL A 565 -18.31 -4.77 -8.53
N PHE A 566 -18.03 -5.35 -7.36
CA PHE A 566 -18.81 -6.41 -6.75
C PHE A 566 -19.48 -5.84 -5.52
N VAL A 567 -20.79 -5.96 -5.44
CA VAL A 567 -21.58 -5.57 -4.27
C VAL A 567 -22.37 -6.79 -3.83
N LYS A 568 -22.34 -7.10 -2.54
CA LYS A 568 -23.05 -8.25 -1.98
C LYS A 568 -24.54 -8.25 -2.37
N ASN A 569 -25.05 -9.43 -2.69
CA ASN A 569 -26.43 -9.66 -3.17
C ASN A 569 -26.79 -8.96 -4.49
N VAL A 570 -25.81 -8.50 -5.26
CA VAL A 570 -25.99 -7.89 -6.57
C VAL A 570 -25.08 -8.56 -7.58
N ASN A 571 -25.51 -8.63 -8.85
CA ASN A 571 -24.63 -9.09 -9.92
C ASN A 571 -23.45 -8.11 -10.07
N PRO A 572 -22.27 -8.56 -10.52
CA PRO A 572 -21.13 -7.67 -10.71
C PRO A 572 -21.41 -6.59 -11.76
N PHE A 573 -20.70 -5.47 -11.63
CA PHE A 573 -20.70 -4.37 -12.58
C PHE A 573 -19.35 -4.35 -13.32
N TYR A 574 -19.42 -4.17 -14.64
CA TYR A 574 -18.29 -3.77 -15.47
C TYR A 574 -18.54 -2.33 -15.90
N ASP A 575 -17.88 -1.39 -15.25
CA ASP A 575 -18.19 0.04 -15.34
C ASP A 575 -16.91 0.87 -15.46
N LYS A 576 -17.05 2.12 -15.89
CA LYS A 576 -15.94 3.07 -15.96
C LYS A 576 -15.56 3.55 -14.57
N LYS A 577 -14.27 3.82 -14.36
CA LYS A 577 -13.73 4.49 -13.17
C LYS A 577 -14.30 5.91 -13.09
N TYR A 578 -14.52 6.41 -11.88
CA TYR A 578 -15.05 7.77 -11.70
C TYR A 578 -13.96 8.82 -11.98
N PRO A 579 -14.07 9.64 -13.05
CA PRO A 579 -13.09 10.67 -13.35
C PRO A 579 -13.16 11.79 -12.30
N LEU A 580 -12.04 12.08 -11.66
CA LEU A 580 -11.93 13.07 -10.57
C LEU A 580 -12.41 14.46 -11.01
N GLU A 581 -12.20 14.81 -12.27
CA GLU A 581 -12.57 16.08 -12.89
C GLU A 581 -14.08 16.33 -12.90
N LYS A 582 -14.89 15.27 -12.85
CA LYS A 582 -16.35 15.39 -12.75
C LYS A 582 -16.82 15.73 -11.32
N HIS A 583 -15.93 15.67 -10.33
CA HIS A 583 -16.30 15.99 -8.95
C HIS A 583 -16.53 17.51 -8.80
N PRO A 584 -17.65 17.98 -8.23
CA PRO A 584 -17.95 19.42 -8.12
C PRO A 584 -16.89 20.24 -7.36
N ARG A 585 -16.14 19.58 -6.47
CA ARG A 585 -15.09 20.18 -5.65
C ARG A 585 -13.67 20.00 -6.20
N TYR A 586 -13.51 19.34 -7.35
CA TYR A 586 -12.18 19.12 -7.93
C TYR A 586 -11.40 20.43 -8.13
N LYS A 587 -12.09 21.50 -8.53
CA LYS A 587 -11.51 22.84 -8.72
C LYS A 587 -10.87 23.48 -7.48
N TYR A 588 -11.13 22.94 -6.28
CA TYR A 588 -10.57 23.46 -5.03
C TYR A 588 -9.36 22.64 -4.55
N THR A 589 -8.95 21.59 -5.27
CA THR A 589 -7.81 20.77 -4.87
C THR A 589 -6.49 21.35 -5.38
N GLY A 590 -5.41 20.95 -4.72
CA GLY A 590 -4.04 21.25 -5.15
C GLY A 590 -3.66 20.64 -6.51
N ASP A 591 -4.43 19.63 -6.99
CA ASP A 591 -4.22 19.05 -8.33
C ASP A 591 -4.57 20.03 -9.47
N VAL A 592 -5.40 21.05 -9.19
CA VAL A 592 -5.86 22.02 -10.18
C VAL A 592 -5.07 23.32 -10.09
N ASP A 593 -4.87 23.83 -8.88
CA ASP A 593 -4.13 25.06 -8.63
C ASP A 593 -3.17 24.84 -7.46
N SER A 594 -1.88 25.10 -7.69
CA SER A 594 -0.83 24.97 -6.67
C SER A 594 -1.08 25.84 -5.44
N LYS A 595 -1.84 26.94 -5.58
CA LYS A 595 -2.27 27.76 -4.43
C LYS A 595 -3.19 27.01 -3.47
N ASN A 596 -3.82 25.93 -3.91
CA ASN A 596 -4.65 25.07 -3.08
C ASN A 596 -3.87 23.92 -2.44
N MET A 597 -2.57 23.79 -2.72
CA MET A 597 -1.72 22.82 -2.03
C MET A 597 -1.67 23.13 -0.54
N PHE A 598 -1.78 22.09 0.27
CA PHE A 598 -1.59 22.17 1.71
C PHE A 598 -0.10 22.11 2.04
N ASP A 599 0.39 23.13 2.73
CA ASP A 599 1.79 23.20 3.16
C ASP A 599 1.86 23.10 4.68
N ILE A 600 2.13 21.89 5.16
CA ILE A 600 2.21 21.58 6.59
C ILE A 600 3.21 22.45 7.36
N THR A 601 4.23 23.00 6.68
CA THR A 601 5.27 23.82 7.30
C THR A 601 4.82 25.25 7.58
N LYS A 602 3.75 25.71 6.92
CA LYS A 602 3.26 27.10 6.98
C LYS A 602 1.97 27.26 7.79
N GLU A 603 1.37 26.16 8.21
CA GLU A 603 0.10 26.18 8.96
C GLU A 603 0.31 26.73 10.37
N LYS A 604 -0.34 27.85 10.67
CA LYS A 604 -0.21 28.58 11.93
C LYS A 604 -1.51 28.57 12.73
N ASP A 605 -1.38 28.55 14.06
CA ASP A 605 -2.47 28.75 15.00
C ASP A 605 -2.86 30.24 15.12
N GLU A 606 -3.86 30.53 15.96
CA GLU A 606 -4.34 31.89 16.24
C GLU A 606 -3.26 32.81 16.80
N ASN A 607 -2.22 32.25 17.44
CA ASN A 607 -1.09 32.96 18.02
C ASN A 607 0.10 33.07 17.05
N GLY A 608 -0.02 32.58 15.81
CA GLY A 608 1.02 32.63 14.79
C GLY A 608 2.09 31.54 14.90
N LYS A 609 1.94 30.57 15.81
CA LYS A 609 2.85 29.42 15.97
C LYS A 609 2.51 28.34 14.95
N ILE A 610 3.53 27.70 14.38
CA ILE A 610 3.34 26.60 13.43
C ILE A 610 2.71 25.41 14.17
N ILE A 611 1.52 24.97 13.72
CA ILE A 611 0.68 23.97 14.38
C ILE A 611 1.40 22.62 14.47
N PHE A 612 2.02 22.22 13.37
CA PHE A 612 2.63 20.89 13.23
C PHE A 612 4.11 20.87 13.62
N LEU A 613 4.69 22.00 14.03
CA LEU A 613 6.11 22.01 14.41
C LEU A 613 6.30 21.25 15.73
N ASN A 614 7.03 20.15 15.67
CA ASN A 614 7.42 19.40 16.85
C ASN A 614 8.68 20.03 17.44
N SER A 615 8.55 20.69 18.59
CA SER A 615 9.63 21.47 19.22
C SER A 615 10.75 20.57 19.76
N VAL A 616 11.66 20.17 18.88
CA VAL A 616 13.10 20.16 19.15
C VAL A 616 13.76 20.61 17.86
N SER A 617 13.96 21.92 17.75
CA SER A 617 14.91 22.44 16.80
C SER A 617 15.52 23.74 17.30
N ASP A 618 16.16 23.75 18.47
CA ASP A 618 17.17 24.81 18.69
C ASP A 618 18.33 24.66 17.68
N THR A 619 18.45 23.51 17.01
CA THR A 619 19.33 23.28 15.86
C THR A 619 18.75 23.67 14.49
N TYR A 620 17.45 23.96 14.36
CA TYR A 620 16.86 24.50 13.10
C TYR A 620 16.11 25.83 13.27
N ALA A 621 15.96 26.36 14.49
CA ALA A 621 15.38 27.67 14.74
C ALA A 621 16.27 28.80 14.16
N ASP A 622 17.57 28.55 14.02
CA ASP A 622 18.52 29.47 13.38
C ASP A 622 18.61 29.30 11.86
N MET A 623 17.96 28.28 11.28
CA MET A 623 17.80 28.19 9.82
C MET A 623 16.53 28.92 9.42
N SER A 624 16.61 30.25 9.40
CA SER A 624 15.77 31.08 8.53
C SER A 624 16.10 30.77 7.05
N VAL A 625 15.76 29.56 6.60
CA VAL A 625 15.65 29.30 5.17
C VAL A 625 14.41 30.05 4.73
N ALA A 626 14.63 31.27 4.26
CA ALA A 626 13.69 31.94 3.38
C ALA A 626 13.23 30.91 2.34
N PRO A 627 11.92 30.81 2.04
CA PRO A 627 11.49 30.03 0.88
C PRO A 627 12.35 30.46 -0.31
N PRO A 628 12.79 29.53 -1.18
CA PRO A 628 13.55 29.93 -2.36
C PRO A 628 12.77 31.04 -3.04
N ASP A 629 13.36 32.23 -3.09
CA ASP A 629 12.73 33.40 -3.68
C ASP A 629 12.22 32.98 -5.05
N GLU A 630 10.90 33.11 -5.24
CA GLU A 630 10.30 33.14 -6.56
C GLU A 630 10.92 34.35 -7.27
N GLY A 631 12.05 34.09 -7.92
CA GLY A 631 12.65 34.98 -8.91
C GLY A 631 11.64 35.19 -10.02
N LYS A 632 10.80 36.21 -9.85
CA LYS A 632 10.11 36.89 -10.92
C LYS A 632 11.16 37.44 -11.88
N GLU A 633 11.54 36.68 -12.88
CA GLU A 633 11.87 37.27 -14.17
C GLU A 633 10.70 37.10 -15.12
N THR A 634 10.05 38.24 -15.30
CA THR A 634 9.04 38.55 -16.28
C THR A 634 9.38 37.99 -17.66
N LEU A 635 8.47 37.17 -18.20
CA LEU A 635 8.26 37.02 -19.65
C LEU A 635 8.13 38.42 -20.29
N LYS A 636 9.19 38.91 -20.93
CA LYS A 636 9.10 39.88 -22.01
C LYS A 636 9.45 39.17 -23.31
N ALA A 637 8.43 38.97 -24.14
CA ALA A 637 8.58 38.58 -25.53
C ALA A 637 9.45 39.62 -26.26
N ILE A 638 10.58 39.20 -26.83
CA ILE A 638 11.27 39.90 -27.90
C ILE A 638 11.65 38.86 -28.95
N SER A 639 11.16 39.10 -30.16
CA SER A 639 11.25 38.30 -31.38
C SER A 639 12.68 37.99 -31.84
N MET A 640 12.85 36.81 -32.44
CA MET A 640 14.07 36.35 -33.12
C MET A 640 14.53 37.25 -34.28
N PRO A 641 15.84 37.42 -34.47
CA PRO A 641 16.48 37.52 -35.79
C PRO A 641 17.11 36.15 -36.17
N LYS A 642 16.72 35.45 -37.26
CA LYS A 642 17.05 35.62 -38.70
C LYS A 642 18.56 35.53 -39.06
N ASN A 643 18.98 34.29 -39.37
CA ASN A 643 20.12 33.87 -40.24
C ASN A 643 21.56 34.17 -39.77
N ILE A 644 22.45 33.14 -39.72
CA ILE A 644 23.31 32.50 -40.77
C ILE A 644 24.57 33.34 -41.06
N GLU A 645 25.71 32.63 -41.07
CA GLU A 645 27.08 33.04 -41.46
C GLU A 645 27.93 33.75 -40.40
N ASP A 646 28.93 33.03 -39.87
CA ASP A 646 30.33 33.36 -40.16
C ASP A 646 31.29 32.22 -39.77
N THR A 647 32.03 31.75 -40.78
CA THR A 647 33.36 31.08 -40.77
C THR A 647 33.49 29.68 -40.15
N GLU A 648 33.54 28.58 -40.93
CA GLU A 648 34.65 28.05 -41.77
C GLU A 648 35.92 27.71 -40.97
N LEU A 649 36.71 26.64 -41.10
CA LEU A 649 36.98 25.47 -41.98
C LEU A 649 37.91 24.56 -41.10
N GLY A 650 38.19 23.27 -41.28
CA GLY A 650 38.05 22.30 -42.36
C GLY A 650 38.78 20.99 -41.99
N ASN A 651 38.53 19.97 -42.80
CA ASN A 651 38.74 18.52 -42.67
C ASN A 651 40.18 17.95 -42.60
N LYS A 652 40.25 16.65 -42.21
CA LYS A 652 41.01 15.48 -42.76
C LYS A 652 41.82 14.72 -41.68
N GLU A 653 41.92 13.38 -41.59
CA GLU A 653 41.58 12.21 -42.41
C GLU A 653 41.63 10.93 -41.50
N GLU A 654 40.67 10.00 -41.63
CA GLU A 654 40.79 8.55 -41.33
C GLU A 654 41.42 7.84 -42.57
N PRO A 655 41.83 6.53 -42.63
CA PRO A 655 41.32 5.34 -41.88
C PRO A 655 42.33 4.18 -41.59
N ASP A 656 41.91 3.14 -40.84
CA ASP A 656 41.86 1.72 -41.28
C ASP A 656 41.44 0.73 -40.14
N ASP A 657 40.38 -0.03 -40.44
CA ASP A 657 39.53 -1.01 -39.69
C ASP A 657 40.27 -2.38 -39.44
N PRO A 658 39.74 -3.50 -38.86
CA PRO A 658 38.39 -3.80 -38.31
C PRO A 658 38.31 -4.62 -36.99
N LYS A 659 37.23 -4.47 -36.18
CA LYS A 659 36.56 -5.56 -35.40
C LYS A 659 35.37 -5.11 -34.50
N VAL A 660 34.16 -5.46 -34.95
CA VAL A 660 33.02 -6.10 -34.23
C VAL A 660 32.62 -5.63 -32.82
N LYS A 661 31.61 -4.75 -32.79
CA LYS A 661 30.34 -4.72 -32.01
C LYS A 661 30.26 -5.36 -30.60
N LEU A 662 30.11 -4.50 -29.57
CA LEU A 662 29.15 -4.68 -28.47
C LEU A 662 28.92 -3.36 -27.71
N ALA A 663 27.95 -2.53 -28.14
CA ALA A 663 27.48 -1.39 -27.36
C ALA A 663 26.06 -0.98 -27.80
N HIS A 664 25.06 -1.72 -27.31
CA HIS A 664 23.70 -1.20 -27.12
C HIS A 664 23.65 -0.56 -25.73
N ILE A 665 24.04 0.70 -25.62
CA ILE A 665 23.57 1.62 -24.57
C ILE A 665 23.29 2.96 -25.28
N THR A 666 22.21 2.96 -26.07
CA THR A 666 21.59 4.15 -26.64
C THR A 666 20.09 3.95 -26.50
N ASP A 667 19.53 4.52 -25.43
CA ASP A 667 18.26 5.27 -25.48
C ASP A 667 17.87 5.73 -24.07
N LEU A 668 18.51 6.81 -23.62
CA LEU A 668 17.98 7.75 -22.62
C LEU A 668 18.46 9.16 -23.01
N ASP A 669 18.15 9.57 -24.24
CA ASP A 669 18.21 10.97 -24.66
C ASP A 669 16.84 11.60 -24.38
N SER A 670 16.73 12.23 -23.20
CA SER A 670 16.02 13.50 -23.12
C SER A 670 16.90 14.45 -22.31
N ARG A 671 17.08 15.67 -22.84
CA ARG A 671 17.93 16.77 -22.31
C ARG A 671 19.36 16.83 -22.87
N GLN A 672 19.49 17.05 -24.18
CA GLN A 672 20.72 17.62 -24.75
C GLN A 672 21.04 19.02 -24.16
N GLU A 673 20.05 19.75 -23.65
CA GLU A 673 20.26 21.03 -22.93
C GLU A 673 20.93 20.85 -21.55
N GLY A 674 20.75 19.71 -20.89
CA GLY A 674 21.42 19.40 -19.62
C GLY A 674 22.90 19.08 -19.76
N ARG A 675 23.37 18.76 -20.97
CA ARG A 675 24.78 18.38 -21.23
C ARG A 675 25.70 19.61 -21.28
N GLN A 676 25.28 20.72 -21.88
CA GLN A 676 26.06 21.96 -21.88
C GLN A 676 26.10 22.60 -20.48
N TYR A 677 24.99 22.58 -19.75
CA TYR A 677 24.92 23.10 -18.37
C TYR A 677 25.82 22.31 -17.40
N LYS A 678 25.94 20.99 -17.59
CA LYS A 678 26.78 20.10 -16.77
C LYS A 678 28.27 20.15 -17.10
N ILE A 679 28.64 20.44 -18.36
CA ILE A 679 30.05 20.65 -18.76
C ILE A 679 30.59 21.98 -18.21
N ALA A 680 29.75 23.02 -18.15
CA ALA A 680 30.10 24.30 -17.55
C ALA A 680 30.39 24.17 -16.04
N GLN A 681 29.54 23.45 -15.29
CA GLN A 681 29.79 23.12 -13.88
C GLN A 681 31.08 22.33 -13.69
N PHE A 682 31.38 21.33 -14.53
CA PHE A 682 32.63 20.56 -14.43
C PHE A 682 33.90 21.43 -14.64
N ASN A 683 33.84 22.43 -15.54
CA ASN A 683 34.96 23.34 -15.76
C ASN A 683 35.10 24.39 -14.63
N GLU A 684 33.99 24.82 -14.05
CA GLU A 684 33.98 25.73 -12.89
C GLU A 684 34.44 25.03 -11.60
N VAL A 685 34.08 23.75 -11.44
CA VAL A 685 34.49 22.87 -10.34
C VAL A 685 35.97 22.47 -10.45
N ASN A 686 36.49 22.19 -11.66
CA ASN A 686 37.94 22.02 -11.89
C ASN A 686 38.77 23.28 -11.53
N LYS A 687 38.18 24.47 -11.63
CA LYS A 687 38.84 25.73 -11.27
C LYS A 687 38.83 26.01 -9.77
N LYS A 688 37.87 25.42 -9.03
CA LYS A 688 37.68 25.61 -7.58
C LYS A 688 38.31 24.50 -6.73
N LEU A 689 38.53 23.32 -7.28
CA LEU A 689 39.14 22.19 -6.58
C LEU A 689 40.64 22.11 -6.89
N ASN A 690 41.47 22.20 -5.84
CA ASN A 690 42.90 21.90 -5.92
C ASN A 690 43.11 20.40 -6.23
N ILE A 691 43.04 20.03 -7.50
CA ILE A 691 43.33 18.67 -7.96
C ILE A 691 44.86 18.48 -7.97
N GLU A 692 45.40 17.70 -7.04
CA GLU A 692 46.80 17.24 -7.08
C GLU A 692 46.90 15.94 -7.88
N VAL A 693 47.68 15.94 -8.95
CA VAL A 693 47.93 14.75 -9.79
C VAL A 693 49.33 14.22 -9.50
N ALA A 694 49.44 13.02 -8.93
CA ALA A 694 50.70 12.33 -8.76
C ALA A 694 50.87 11.25 -9.83
N THR A 695 52.00 11.27 -10.56
CA THR A 695 52.39 10.20 -11.51
C THR A 695 53.62 9.46 -10.97
N GLN A 696 53.52 8.14 -10.76
CA GLN A 696 54.71 7.33 -10.46
C GLN A 696 55.36 6.74 -11.73
N LYS A 697 56.67 6.54 -11.67
CA LYS A 697 57.48 5.81 -12.67
C LYS A 697 58.16 4.63 -11.98
N LYS A 698 57.93 3.40 -12.45
CA LYS A 698 58.91 2.31 -12.31
C LYS A 698 58.68 1.18 -13.31
N SER A 699 59.79 0.60 -13.79
CA SER A 699 59.89 -0.67 -14.56
C SER A 699 59.20 -0.77 -15.94
N GLY A 700 59.63 0.05 -16.91
CA GLY A 700 59.75 -0.41 -18.31
C GLY A 700 58.50 -0.51 -19.20
N LYS A 701 57.27 -0.41 -18.68
CA LYS A 701 56.06 -0.17 -19.49
C LYS A 701 55.19 0.90 -18.81
N LYS A 702 54.85 1.96 -19.57
CA LYS A 702 54.08 3.11 -19.09
C LYS A 702 52.58 2.78 -19.11
N GLU A 703 51.93 2.73 -17.97
CA GLU A 703 50.49 3.03 -17.87
C GLU A 703 50.31 4.17 -16.85
N PRO A 704 49.63 5.29 -17.20
CA PRO A 704 49.39 6.37 -16.26
C PRO A 704 48.18 6.06 -15.38
N SER A 705 48.38 5.98 -14.07
CA SER A 705 47.32 5.95 -13.06
C SER A 705 47.12 7.35 -12.50
N ILE A 706 45.89 7.88 -12.47
CA ILE A 706 45.62 9.25 -11.99
C ILE A 706 44.86 9.20 -10.68
N CYS A 707 45.44 9.75 -9.62
CA CYS A 707 44.76 9.93 -8.33
C CYS A 707 44.18 11.34 -8.24
N ILE A 708 42.91 11.48 -7.82
CA ILE A 708 42.21 12.76 -7.69
C ILE A 708 41.54 12.81 -6.31
N TYR A 709 41.90 13.78 -5.48
CA TYR A 709 41.13 14.08 -4.26
C TYR A 709 40.09 15.16 -4.56
N VAL A 710 38.84 14.90 -4.16
CA VAL A 710 37.72 15.82 -4.36
C VAL A 710 36.99 16.02 -3.04
N PRO A 711 37.25 17.10 -2.30
CA PRO A 711 36.52 17.37 -1.07
C PRO A 711 35.06 17.77 -1.34
N GLN A 712 34.15 17.39 -0.44
CA GLN A 712 32.78 17.90 -0.34
C GLN A 712 31.90 17.63 -1.56
N VAL A 713 32.02 16.44 -2.16
CA VAL A 713 31.16 16.01 -3.27
C VAL A 713 30.12 15.02 -2.77
N ASP A 714 28.85 15.27 -3.13
CA ASP A 714 27.74 14.34 -2.88
C ASP A 714 28.06 12.98 -3.50
N PHE A 715 27.84 11.93 -2.71
CA PHE A 715 28.07 10.54 -3.12
C PHE A 715 27.44 10.19 -4.47
N ASN A 716 26.25 10.75 -4.75
CA ASN A 716 25.50 10.48 -5.98
C ASN A 716 26.18 11.05 -7.25
N ASP A 717 27.04 12.06 -7.10
CA ASP A 717 27.74 12.69 -8.21
C ASP A 717 29.10 12.05 -8.51
N ILE A 718 29.63 11.23 -7.60
CA ILE A 718 30.95 10.58 -7.74
C ILE A 718 31.04 9.73 -9.02
N PRO A 719 30.07 8.85 -9.36
CA PRO A 719 30.14 8.05 -10.57
C PRO A 719 30.26 8.90 -11.85
N MET A 720 29.64 10.08 -11.85
CA MET A 720 29.73 11.03 -12.95
C MET A 720 31.13 11.66 -13.02
N PHE A 721 31.66 12.13 -11.89
CA PHE A 721 33.02 12.70 -11.82
C PHE A 721 34.10 11.69 -12.25
N THR A 722 34.03 10.45 -11.75
CA THR A 722 35.00 9.40 -12.08
C THR A 722 34.98 9.06 -13.58
N ARG A 723 33.79 8.97 -14.19
CA ARG A 723 33.65 8.75 -15.64
C ARG A 723 34.15 9.93 -16.47
N MET A 724 33.94 11.16 -16.01
CA MET A 724 34.43 12.35 -16.70
C MET A 724 35.96 12.47 -16.62
N ALA A 725 36.56 12.14 -15.47
CA ALA A 725 38.01 12.10 -15.31
C ALA A 725 38.64 11.01 -16.19
N PHE A 726 38.11 9.79 -16.19
CA PHE A 726 38.56 8.72 -17.07
C PHE A 726 38.46 9.12 -18.54
N LYS A 727 37.35 9.72 -18.97
CA LYS A 727 37.19 10.19 -20.35
C LYS A 727 38.18 11.28 -20.72
N LYS A 728 38.50 12.18 -19.79
CA LYS A 728 39.43 13.30 -20.03
C LYS A 728 40.88 12.85 -20.14
N TYR A 729 41.29 11.91 -19.30
CA TYR A 729 42.69 11.51 -19.20
C TYR A 729 43.01 10.14 -19.83
N ASN A 730 41.99 9.38 -20.24
CA ASN A 730 42.07 8.07 -20.88
C ASN A 730 43.01 7.10 -20.15
N ALA A 731 42.85 7.08 -18.83
CA ALA A 731 43.76 6.46 -17.87
C ALA A 731 42.92 6.00 -16.68
N PRO A 732 43.26 4.88 -16.01
CA PRO A 732 42.58 4.49 -14.79
C PRO A 732 42.66 5.60 -13.74
N VAL A 733 41.52 5.94 -13.13
CA VAL A 733 41.40 7.04 -12.18
C VAL A 733 40.98 6.52 -10.81
N LEU A 734 41.71 6.93 -9.77
CA LEU A 734 41.37 6.70 -8.37
C LEU A 734 40.87 8.01 -7.75
N ILE A 735 39.63 8.05 -7.25
CA ILE A 735 39.06 9.25 -6.61
C ILE A 735 38.87 9.04 -5.11
N PHE A 736 39.36 10.00 -4.31
CA PHE A 736 39.11 10.08 -2.87
C PHE A 736 38.20 11.27 -2.54
N THR A 737 37.18 11.06 -1.71
CA THR A 737 36.26 12.12 -1.24
C THR A 737 36.05 12.08 0.27
N ASN A 738 35.52 13.17 0.85
CA ASN A 738 34.92 13.20 2.19
C ASN A 738 33.42 13.54 2.10
N ASP A 739 32.57 12.71 2.71
CA ASP A 739 31.11 12.83 2.63
C ASP A 739 30.57 14.00 3.49
N LEU A 740 29.61 14.76 2.94
CA LEU A 740 28.89 15.84 3.62
C LEU A 740 27.59 15.37 4.30
N THR A 741 27.08 14.17 3.96
CA THR A 741 25.77 13.68 4.41
C THR A 741 25.82 12.91 5.73
N VAL A 742 27.00 12.48 6.19
CA VAL A 742 27.17 11.81 7.49
C VAL A 742 27.89 12.77 8.45
N SER A 743 27.12 13.55 9.20
CA SER A 743 27.65 14.33 10.31
C SER A 743 28.18 13.38 11.40
N LEU A 744 29.49 13.07 11.36
CA LEU A 744 30.40 12.74 12.48
C LEU A 744 31.63 11.90 12.05
N TYR A 745 31.75 11.46 10.79
CA TYR A 745 32.89 10.65 10.34
C TYR A 745 33.36 11.03 8.92
N THR A 746 34.64 11.42 8.78
CA THR A 746 35.30 11.56 7.47
C THR A 746 35.55 10.18 6.88
N SER A 747 34.61 9.66 6.09
CA SER A 747 34.78 8.43 5.31
C SER A 747 35.62 8.76 4.07
N LEU A 748 36.84 8.24 3.99
CA LEU A 748 37.62 8.23 2.75
C LEU A 748 37.10 7.05 1.91
N ILE A 749 36.51 7.36 0.75
CA ILE A 749 36.01 6.34 -0.20
C ILE A 749 36.80 6.46 -1.49
N GLY A 750 37.38 5.33 -1.92
CA GLY A 750 38.22 5.21 -3.11
C GLY A 750 37.48 4.53 -4.26
N TYR A 751 37.22 5.25 -5.35
CA TYR A 751 36.64 4.68 -6.56
C TYR A 751 37.68 4.54 -7.65
N TYR A 752 37.72 3.36 -8.27
CA TYR A 752 38.55 3.06 -9.43
C TYR A 752 37.68 2.86 -10.65
N ILE A 753 38.15 3.29 -11.81
CA ILE A 753 37.56 2.87 -13.08
C ILE A 753 38.64 2.24 -13.93
N ASP A 754 38.43 0.98 -14.29
CA ASP A 754 39.41 0.22 -15.04
C ASP A 754 39.47 0.66 -16.51
N LYS A 755 40.46 0.16 -17.25
CA LYS A 755 40.63 0.43 -18.68
C LYS A 755 39.43 0.04 -19.57
N ASN A 756 38.49 -0.74 -19.05
CA ASN A 756 37.25 -1.13 -19.74
C ASN A 756 36.06 -0.23 -19.37
N GLY A 757 36.26 0.81 -18.55
CA GLY A 757 35.23 1.74 -18.12
C GLY A 757 34.34 1.22 -16.99
N ILE A 758 34.76 0.16 -16.30
CA ILE A 758 34.01 -0.43 -15.19
C ILE A 758 34.39 0.28 -13.90
N LEU A 759 33.42 0.97 -13.29
CA LEU A 759 33.59 1.63 -11.99
C LEU A 759 33.52 0.58 -10.87
N LYS A 760 34.54 0.53 -10.03
CA LYS A 760 34.64 -0.33 -8.84
C LYS A 760 34.85 0.55 -7.60
N ASN A 761 34.19 0.18 -6.51
CA ASN A 761 34.54 0.67 -5.18
C ASN A 761 35.74 -0.16 -4.70
N VAL A 762 36.86 0.47 -4.36
CA VAL A 762 38.12 -0.25 -4.11
C VAL A 762 38.61 -0.06 -2.68
N LEU A 763 38.20 1.03 -2.03
CA LEU A 763 38.57 1.31 -0.64
C LEU A 763 37.38 1.95 0.08
N SER A 764 36.84 1.25 1.07
CA SER A 764 35.92 1.83 2.04
C SER A 764 36.65 2.02 3.37
N SER A 765 36.43 3.15 4.06
CA SER A 765 36.96 3.36 5.41
C SER A 765 35.86 3.54 6.45
N SER A 766 36.08 3.00 7.65
CA SER A 766 35.30 3.33 8.85
C SER A 766 36.22 3.98 9.89
N VAL A 767 35.75 5.02 10.59
CA VAL A 767 36.53 5.69 11.64
C VAL A 767 35.88 5.43 12.99
N LYS A 768 36.65 4.95 13.97
CA LYS A 768 36.20 4.70 15.34
C LYS A 768 37.15 5.39 16.33
N GLY A 769 36.74 6.56 16.83
CA GLY A 769 37.59 7.39 17.69
C GLY A 769 38.71 8.06 16.88
N LYS A 770 39.97 7.98 17.35
CA LYS A 770 41.15 8.42 16.59
C LYS A 770 41.73 7.33 15.67
N GLU A 771 41.00 6.22 15.48
CA GLU A 771 41.46 5.09 14.67
C GLU A 771 40.64 4.97 13.37
N ALA A 772 41.30 4.87 12.21
CA ALA A 772 40.66 4.67 10.91
C ALA A 772 40.97 3.28 10.34
N TYR A 773 39.93 2.59 9.88
CA TYR A 773 39.95 1.22 9.40
C TYR A 773 39.64 1.17 7.91
N LEU A 774 40.52 0.59 7.09
CA LEU A 774 40.33 0.46 5.63
C LEU A 774 39.95 -0.98 5.26
N TYR A 775 38.98 -1.13 4.35
CA TYR A 775 38.44 -2.40 3.88
C TYR A 775 38.45 -2.46 2.34
N SER A 776 38.74 -3.63 1.79
CA SER A 776 38.40 -4.01 0.40
C SER A 776 37.08 -4.77 0.42
N GLU A 777 36.26 -4.63 -0.63
CA GLU A 777 34.95 -5.31 -0.73
C GLU A 777 35.07 -6.82 -1.04
N ASP A 778 36.26 -7.32 -1.39
CA ASP A 778 36.50 -8.75 -1.61
C ASP A 778 37.16 -9.40 -0.36
N GLU A 779 36.30 -9.90 0.54
CA GLU A 779 36.50 -10.85 1.67
C GLU A 779 37.32 -10.45 2.95
N GLU A 780 36.60 -10.56 4.09
CA GLU A 780 36.99 -10.87 5.50
C GLU A 780 38.14 -10.18 6.26
N PHE A 781 38.91 -9.23 5.71
CA PHE A 781 39.98 -8.57 6.47
C PHE A 781 39.84 -7.04 6.59
N SER A 782 40.00 -6.51 7.80
CA SER A 782 40.40 -5.12 8.01
C SER A 782 41.84 -4.98 7.53
N ILE A 783 42.07 -4.27 6.43
CA ILE A 783 43.39 -4.20 5.79
C ILE A 783 44.33 -3.31 6.63
N TYR A 784 43.79 -2.24 7.24
CA TYR A 784 44.59 -1.33 8.06
C TYR A 784 43.83 -0.80 9.27
N CYS A 785 44.54 -0.52 10.37
CA CYS A 785 44.08 0.33 11.48
C CYS A 785 45.12 1.46 11.67
N ILE A 786 44.75 2.68 11.30
CA ILE A 786 45.58 3.89 11.46
C ILE A 786 45.21 4.51 12.80
N LYS A 787 46.15 4.59 13.75
CA LYS A 787 45.91 5.18 15.08
C LYS A 787 46.35 6.65 15.12
N ASP A 788 45.69 7.44 15.96
CA ASP A 788 45.94 8.88 16.16
C ASP A 788 45.72 9.75 14.92
N VAL A 789 44.66 9.46 14.14
CA VAL A 789 44.21 10.35 13.08
C VAL A 789 43.68 11.64 13.72
N GLY A 790 44.46 12.72 13.63
CA GLY A 790 44.01 14.06 14.01
C GLY A 790 42.86 14.49 13.10
N LEU A 791 41.82 15.08 13.69
CA LEU A 791 40.61 15.55 12.98
C LEU A 791 40.85 16.67 11.95
N GLU A 792 42.10 17.04 11.70
CA GLU A 792 42.45 18.16 10.84
C GLU A 792 43.58 17.79 9.85
N SER A 793 43.24 17.87 8.57
CA SER A 793 44.09 17.82 7.36
C SER A 793 44.51 16.46 6.78
N TYR A 794 44.26 16.34 5.47
CA TYR A 794 44.71 15.28 4.54
C TYR A 794 46.23 15.01 4.62
N GLU A 795 47.04 16.01 4.95
CA GLU A 795 48.49 15.87 5.15
C GLU A 795 48.84 14.93 6.31
N SER A 796 48.04 14.90 7.38
CA SER A 796 48.26 14.01 8.52
C SER A 796 48.07 12.53 8.16
N ILE A 797 47.16 12.23 7.23
CA ILE A 797 46.91 10.87 6.74
C ILE A 797 48.04 10.43 5.81
N LEU A 798 48.48 11.31 4.90
CA LEU A 798 49.64 11.07 4.02
C LEU A 798 50.96 10.91 4.78
N GLN A 799 51.21 11.71 5.83
CA GLN A 799 52.39 11.52 6.69
C GLN A 799 52.33 10.18 7.43
N SER A 800 51.16 9.79 7.93
CA SER A 800 50.98 8.52 8.64
C SER A 800 51.21 7.31 7.74
N LEU A 801 50.83 7.40 6.46
CA LEU A 801 51.12 6.39 5.44
C LEU A 801 52.60 6.37 5.03
N ARG A 802 53.32 7.49 5.13
CA ARG A 802 54.75 7.60 4.81
C ARG A 802 55.68 7.27 5.98
N MET A 803 55.23 7.34 7.23
CA MET A 803 56.11 7.31 8.42
C MET A 803 56.23 5.95 9.14
N LYS A 804 55.64 4.85 8.67
CA LYS A 804 55.86 3.52 9.28
C LYS A 804 56.86 2.68 8.50
N ASP A 805 58.11 3.12 8.52
CA ASP A 805 59.28 2.39 8.01
C ASP A 805 59.91 1.44 9.05
N ASN A 806 59.11 0.88 9.98
CA ASN A 806 59.61 -0.03 11.04
C ASN A 806 58.77 -1.31 11.22
N GLY A 807 57.97 -1.69 10.22
CA GLY A 807 57.29 -2.98 10.19
C GLY A 807 57.16 -3.47 8.75
N ALA A 808 58.10 -4.30 8.32
CA ALA A 808 58.36 -4.72 6.93
C ALA A 808 57.26 -5.58 6.25
N GLY A 809 55.99 -5.49 6.66
CA GLY A 809 54.87 -6.22 6.05
C GLY A 809 53.80 -5.33 5.40
N ALA A 810 53.47 -4.19 6.01
CA ALA A 810 52.24 -3.46 5.68
C ALA A 810 52.30 -2.58 4.42
N ALA A 811 53.49 -2.06 4.06
CA ALA A 811 53.69 -1.32 2.81
C ALA A 811 53.77 -2.28 1.60
N ALA A 812 54.34 -3.47 1.81
CA ALA A 812 54.42 -4.50 0.78
C ALA A 812 53.03 -5.01 0.38
N GLU A 813 52.09 -5.16 1.34
CA GLU A 813 50.71 -5.59 1.03
C GLU A 813 49.89 -4.52 0.29
N LEU A 814 50.08 -3.21 0.57
CA LEU A 814 49.43 -2.16 -0.22
C LEU A 814 50.06 -2.03 -1.60
N GLU A 815 51.39 -2.13 -1.68
CA GLU A 815 52.12 -2.10 -2.94
C GLU A 815 51.77 -3.34 -3.79
N ASP A 816 51.62 -4.52 -3.19
CA ASP A 816 51.16 -5.76 -3.83
C ASP A 816 49.69 -5.67 -4.26
N PHE A 817 48.80 -5.07 -3.46
CA PHE A 817 47.40 -4.84 -3.85
C PHE A 817 47.29 -3.85 -5.02
N LEU A 818 48.06 -2.75 -4.98
CA LEU A 818 48.14 -1.80 -6.08
C LEU A 818 48.78 -2.46 -7.33
N ASN A 819 49.77 -3.34 -7.16
CA ASN A 819 50.37 -4.14 -8.23
C ASN A 819 49.39 -5.18 -8.82
N GLU A 820 48.57 -5.84 -8.00
CA GLU A 820 47.51 -6.77 -8.44
C GLU A 820 46.42 -6.04 -9.25
N LEU A 821 46.12 -4.80 -8.88
CA LEU A 821 45.23 -3.91 -9.63
C LEU A 821 45.89 -3.29 -10.87
N GLY A 822 47.21 -3.43 -11.03
CA GLY A 822 48.00 -2.96 -12.16
C GLY A 822 48.34 -1.47 -12.13
N MET A 823 48.46 -0.85 -10.94
CA MET A 823 48.61 0.60 -10.73
C MET A 823 50.00 1.09 -10.38
#